data_AF-A0A4T0V2I8-F1
#
_entry.id   AF-A0A4T0V2I8-F1
#
_cell.length_a   1.000
_cell.length_b   1.000
_cell.length_c   1.000
_cell.angle_alpha   90.00
_cell.angle_beta   90.00
_cell.angle_gamma   90.00
#
_symmetry.space_group_name_H-M   'P 1'
#
loop_
_entity.id
_entity.type
_entity.pdbx_description
1 polymer ?
#
loop_
_entity_poly.entity_id
_entity_poly.type
_entity_poly.pdbx_seq_one_letter_code
_entity_poly.pdbx_strand_id
1 'polypeptide(L)'
;MFSLRKLLLRQSLVFALLLSIGCFALWLEGRDLLAASQSARQSEAAVRQFKDLRFHVVQVQQFLTDASAVGEADFSDARQHYTAAQALLADLQRQQPGQAAALDAVAARLPSYYQTGEKMALAYIREGRDAGNALMKGAGGFDQEALALTSALDQLSASLEARAAQADGELSGSLHSMVHFGLAVAVAALLLLGSNLLLGRRLFALLGGEPTHALRMASEVAAGKLHEPKASYPPDSLLGQLERMVVQLADHMRRIHQVSQQISVSSYQISDISNDIVTVNTQQSTQADEVNQISDALLGTADQVKQLSDETLEQVRDALERVENGRAAVARSQQELANIAAQAREAENRFGELSKAGDNIGLIVDTIRRITEQTNILSLNAAIEAARAGEAGRGFAVVADEVRGLAQRTSLAANDIMRIVEHFGGSLCACREAMEAIEHSLAAGLEQSRQSSRCMDVIADSTQATRACAEGIHRVVDEQNRHLGSQTRQLSGLYTTLEQSTSRINITDVISQDLYQVAGQMSALLADFQFDKSGGQAGESDEQRAEPRADNKLVVVLEQGGVCEEGISQNLSLGGMLVRLPQALPDAAAPVQLELRPPQDSLDAYRSQQPIRLSGRIVRQTAEGALTAVAIQFSADPAAREQLRACLNQLGRPVHYA
;
A
#
# COMPACT_ATOMS: atom_id res chain seq x y z
N MET A 1 0.67 46.74 -6.18
CA MET A 1 0.77 46.04 -7.49
C MET A 1 1.06 47.03 -8.61
N PHE A 2 2.27 47.02 -9.16
CA PHE A 2 2.59 47.77 -10.38
C PHE A 2 1.97 47.04 -11.58
N SER A 3 0.88 47.59 -12.13
CA SER A 3 0.33 47.08 -13.39
C SER A 3 1.29 47.47 -14.52
N LEU A 4 1.84 46.46 -15.21
CA LEU A 4 2.72 46.66 -16.35
C LEU A 4 2.09 47.56 -17.42
N ARG A 5 0.78 47.37 -17.66
CA ARG A 5 -0.01 48.24 -18.53
C ARG A 5 -0.01 49.69 -18.05
N LYS A 6 -0.17 49.95 -16.75
CA LYS A 6 -0.10 51.33 -16.20
C LYS A 6 1.29 51.92 -16.31
N LEU A 7 2.35 51.11 -16.18
CA LEU A 7 3.73 51.56 -16.32
C LEU A 7 4.04 51.96 -17.77
N LEU A 8 3.72 51.08 -18.72
CA LEU A 8 3.93 51.35 -20.15
C LEU A 8 3.12 52.57 -20.60
N LEU A 9 1.84 52.65 -20.21
CA LEU A 9 0.97 53.77 -20.59
C LEU A 9 1.44 55.10 -19.97
N ARG A 10 1.95 55.09 -18.73
CA ARG A 10 2.59 56.26 -18.11
C ARG A 10 3.86 56.67 -18.87
N GLN A 11 4.72 55.72 -19.23
CA GLN A 11 5.95 56.01 -19.99
C GLN A 11 5.65 56.56 -21.38
N SER A 12 4.69 55.98 -22.11
CA SER A 12 4.26 56.49 -23.42
C SER A 12 3.67 57.90 -23.31
N LEU A 13 2.88 58.18 -22.27
CA LEU A 13 2.28 59.50 -22.06
C LEU A 13 3.33 60.55 -21.68
N VAL A 14 4.29 60.19 -20.83
CA VAL A 14 5.44 61.06 -20.50
C VAL A 14 6.28 61.34 -21.75
N PHE A 15 6.53 60.32 -22.57
CA PHE A 15 7.27 60.47 -23.83
C PHE A 15 6.54 61.42 -24.79
N ALA A 16 5.23 61.21 -25.01
CA ALA A 16 4.43 62.08 -25.86
C ALA A 16 4.42 63.53 -25.35
N LEU A 17 4.24 63.73 -24.04
CA LEU A 17 4.25 65.06 -23.42
C LEU A 17 5.60 65.77 -23.58
N LEU A 18 6.71 65.08 -23.33
CA LEU A 18 8.05 65.64 -23.49
C LEU A 18 8.36 66.01 -24.94
N LEU A 19 7.90 65.18 -25.89
CA LEU A 19 8.08 65.44 -27.32
C LEU A 19 7.24 66.66 -27.76
N SER A 20 6.00 66.78 -27.29
CA SER A 20 5.16 67.95 -27.54
C SER A 20 5.74 69.24 -26.94
N ILE A 21 6.25 69.20 -25.71
CA ILE A 21 6.91 70.35 -25.06
C ILE A 21 8.18 70.72 -25.82
N GLY A 22 9.00 69.74 -26.21
CA GLY A 22 10.23 69.95 -26.98
C GLY A 22 9.95 70.59 -28.34
N CYS A 23 8.96 70.09 -29.09
CA CYS A 23 8.54 70.68 -30.36
C CYS A 23 8.01 72.11 -30.19
N PHE A 24 7.22 72.37 -29.14
CA PHE A 24 6.69 73.71 -28.87
C PHE A 24 7.78 74.72 -28.51
N ALA A 25 8.76 74.31 -27.70
CA ALA A 25 9.90 75.15 -27.33
C ALA A 25 10.84 75.42 -28.51
N LEU A 26 11.11 74.42 -29.36
CA LEU A 26 11.85 74.64 -30.62
C LEU A 26 11.12 75.59 -31.57
N TRP A 27 9.79 75.55 -31.60
CA TRP A 27 8.99 76.50 -32.38
C TRP A 27 9.10 77.94 -31.84
N LEU A 28 9.12 78.12 -30.51
CA LEU A 28 9.35 79.41 -29.86
C LEU A 28 10.76 79.96 -30.19
N GLU A 29 11.82 79.17 -30.00
CA GLU A 29 13.19 79.60 -30.33
C GLU A 29 13.36 79.88 -31.83
N GLY A 30 12.72 79.09 -32.70
CA GLY A 30 12.75 79.33 -34.15
C GLY A 30 12.11 80.67 -34.53
N ARG A 31 11.07 81.10 -33.81
CA ARG A 31 10.46 82.43 -33.99
C ARG A 31 11.42 83.55 -33.58
N ASP A 32 12.11 83.40 -32.45
CA ASP A 32 13.09 84.39 -31.97
C ASP A 32 14.28 84.49 -32.93
N LEU A 33 14.75 83.35 -33.46
CA LEU A 33 15.81 83.32 -34.46
C LEU A 33 15.40 84.03 -35.75
N LEU A 34 14.16 83.82 -36.22
CA LEU A 34 13.63 84.52 -37.39
C LEU A 34 13.61 86.04 -37.15
N ALA A 35 13.14 86.49 -35.98
CA ALA A 35 13.11 87.91 -35.63
C ALA A 35 14.51 88.53 -35.56
N ALA A 36 15.47 87.85 -34.92
CA ALA A 36 16.86 88.28 -34.84
C ALA A 36 17.51 88.35 -36.24
N SER A 37 17.25 87.35 -37.10
CA SER A 37 17.76 87.33 -38.48
C SER A 37 17.22 88.50 -39.33
N GLN A 38 15.96 88.87 -39.13
CA GLN A 38 15.34 89.99 -39.83
C GLN A 38 15.92 91.33 -39.37
N SER A 39 16.10 91.50 -38.04
CA SER A 39 16.74 92.67 -37.42
C SER A 39 18.18 92.89 -37.92
N ALA A 40 18.97 91.82 -38.01
CA ALA A 40 20.35 91.87 -38.53
C ALA A 40 20.38 92.33 -40.00
N ARG A 41 19.54 91.73 -40.86
CA ARG A 41 19.43 92.11 -42.28
C ARG A 41 19.00 93.57 -42.47
N GLN A 42 18.04 94.05 -41.69
CA GLN A 42 17.57 95.44 -41.76
C GLN A 42 18.66 96.44 -41.34
N SER A 43 19.41 96.13 -40.28
CA SER A 43 20.49 96.98 -39.78
C SER A 43 21.65 97.05 -40.79
N GLU A 44 22.01 95.94 -41.40
CA GLU A 44 23.03 95.88 -42.46
C GLU A 44 22.62 96.68 -43.71
N ALA A 45 21.34 96.60 -44.11
CA ALA A 45 20.80 97.38 -45.21
C ALA A 45 20.83 98.89 -44.94
N ALA A 46 20.56 99.32 -43.70
CA ALA A 46 20.62 100.72 -43.32
C ALA A 46 22.06 101.27 -43.33
N VAL A 47 23.05 100.48 -42.90
CA VAL A 47 24.47 100.86 -43.02
C VAL A 47 24.86 101.06 -44.50
N ARG A 48 24.33 100.25 -45.43
CA ARG A 48 24.55 100.45 -46.88
C ARG A 48 23.89 101.73 -47.40
N GLN A 49 22.62 101.96 -47.09
CA GLN A 49 21.91 103.19 -47.47
C GLN A 49 22.58 104.46 -46.91
N PHE A 50 23.13 104.39 -45.70
CA PHE A 50 23.90 105.49 -45.13
C PHE A 50 25.17 105.80 -45.93
N LYS A 51 25.86 104.79 -46.46
CA LYS A 51 27.02 105.01 -47.35
C LYS A 51 26.61 105.77 -48.61
N ASP A 52 25.44 105.46 -49.16
CA ASP A 52 24.87 106.17 -50.32
C ASP A 52 24.49 107.63 -49.95
N LEU A 53 23.87 107.84 -48.78
CA LEU A 53 23.55 109.18 -48.27
C LEU A 53 24.82 110.04 -48.17
N ARG A 54 25.87 109.50 -47.53
CA ARG A 54 27.16 110.18 -47.38
C ARG A 54 27.77 110.50 -48.73
N PHE A 55 27.69 109.59 -49.70
CA PHE A 55 28.14 109.84 -51.08
C PHE A 55 27.43 111.06 -51.69
N HIS A 56 26.10 111.15 -51.59
CA HIS A 56 25.36 112.29 -52.14
C HIS A 56 25.72 113.62 -51.45
N VAL A 57 25.91 113.63 -50.12
CA VAL A 57 26.35 114.84 -49.40
C VAL A 57 27.71 115.32 -49.89
N VAL A 58 28.67 114.41 -50.08
CA VAL A 58 30.00 114.77 -50.62
C VAL A 58 29.90 115.34 -52.03
N GLN A 59 29.03 114.76 -52.88
CA GLN A 59 28.81 115.27 -54.24
C GLN A 59 28.21 116.69 -54.25
N VAL A 60 27.29 117.01 -53.32
CA VAL A 60 26.79 118.39 -53.16
C VAL A 60 27.94 119.37 -52.95
N GLN A 61 28.89 119.04 -52.06
CA GLN A 61 30.07 119.89 -51.82
C GLN A 61 30.87 120.10 -53.10
N GLN A 62 31.13 119.01 -53.81
CA GLN A 62 31.98 118.98 -54.98
C GLN A 62 31.37 119.85 -56.10
N PHE A 63 30.11 119.64 -56.45
CA PHE A 63 29.45 120.43 -57.50
C PHE A 63 29.29 121.91 -57.15
N LEU A 64 28.99 122.26 -55.89
CA LEU A 64 28.92 123.68 -55.49
C LEU A 64 30.29 124.35 -55.56
N THR A 65 31.36 123.64 -55.18
CA THR A 65 32.73 124.18 -55.25
C THR A 65 33.22 124.28 -56.70
N ASP A 66 32.90 123.29 -57.54
CA ASP A 66 33.24 123.30 -58.97
C ASP A 66 32.49 124.43 -59.71
N ALA A 67 31.19 124.61 -59.46
CA ALA A 67 30.42 125.73 -60.01
C ALA A 67 31.00 127.09 -59.60
N SER A 68 31.48 127.21 -58.36
CA SER A 68 32.18 128.39 -57.85
C SER A 68 33.51 128.65 -58.57
N ALA A 69 34.23 127.60 -58.95
CA ALA A 69 35.54 127.71 -59.59
C ALA A 69 35.44 128.03 -61.10
N VAL A 70 34.41 127.53 -61.77
CA VAL A 70 34.17 127.71 -63.22
C VAL A 70 33.42 129.02 -63.52
N GLY A 71 32.70 129.57 -62.54
CA GLY A 71 31.95 130.82 -62.69
C GLY A 71 30.56 130.65 -63.29
N GLU A 72 30.01 129.43 -63.25
CA GLU A 72 28.72 129.08 -63.86
C GLU A 72 27.60 129.07 -62.80
N ALA A 73 26.55 129.86 -63.02
CA ALA A 73 25.41 129.97 -62.09
C ALA A 73 24.34 128.90 -62.33
N ASP A 74 24.75 127.67 -62.64
CA ASP A 74 23.90 126.48 -62.70
C ASP A 74 24.28 125.51 -61.58
N PHE A 75 23.32 125.20 -60.71
CA PHE A 75 23.49 124.29 -59.57
C PHE A 75 22.64 123.03 -59.68
N SER A 76 22.18 122.67 -60.89
CA SER A 76 21.30 121.54 -61.14
C SER A 76 21.85 120.21 -60.62
N ASP A 77 23.13 119.91 -60.84
CA ASP A 77 23.78 118.69 -60.32
C ASP A 77 23.85 118.67 -58.79
N ALA A 78 24.28 119.76 -58.17
CA ALA A 78 24.29 119.89 -56.71
C ALA A 78 22.88 119.74 -56.14
N ARG A 79 21.86 120.30 -56.80
CA ARG A 79 20.45 120.19 -56.40
C ARG A 79 19.93 118.76 -56.52
N GLN A 80 20.33 118.03 -57.57
CA GLN A 80 19.98 116.62 -57.74
C GLN A 80 20.56 115.77 -56.61
N HIS A 81 21.86 115.94 -56.30
CA HIS A 81 22.50 115.22 -55.19
C HIS A 81 21.92 115.59 -53.83
N TYR A 82 21.57 116.87 -53.61
CA TYR A 82 20.88 117.29 -52.39
C TYR A 82 19.51 116.63 -52.25
N THR A 83 18.72 116.59 -53.33
CA THR A 83 17.39 115.95 -53.32
C THR A 83 17.50 114.44 -53.08
N ALA A 84 18.50 113.78 -53.66
CA ALA A 84 18.79 112.37 -53.41
C ALA A 84 19.24 112.10 -51.96
N ALA A 85 20.09 112.96 -51.39
CA ALA A 85 20.47 112.90 -49.97
C ALA A 85 19.24 113.07 -49.06
N GLN A 86 18.35 114.02 -49.37
CA GLN A 86 17.10 114.20 -48.62
C GLN A 86 16.20 112.96 -48.69
N ALA A 87 16.06 112.35 -49.87
CA ALA A 87 15.25 111.14 -50.05
C ALA A 87 15.82 109.94 -49.25
N LEU A 88 17.13 109.69 -49.35
CA LEU A 88 17.79 108.62 -48.60
C LEU A 88 17.73 108.84 -47.08
N LEU A 89 17.85 110.09 -46.63
CA LEU A 89 17.72 110.42 -45.21
C LEU A 89 16.28 110.18 -44.70
N ALA A 90 15.27 110.55 -45.48
CA ALA A 90 13.87 110.28 -45.15
C ALA A 90 13.57 108.77 -45.13
N ASP A 91 14.18 107.99 -46.02
CA ASP A 91 14.07 106.53 -46.02
C ASP A 91 14.72 105.91 -44.78
N LEU A 92 15.92 106.36 -44.42
CA LEU A 92 16.59 105.93 -43.20
C LEU A 92 15.79 106.31 -41.94
N GLN A 93 15.20 107.50 -41.87
CA GLN A 93 14.31 107.92 -40.77
C GLN A 93 13.09 107.00 -40.62
N ARG A 94 12.51 106.54 -41.74
CA ARG A 94 11.38 105.59 -41.70
C ARG A 94 11.79 104.18 -41.30
N GLN A 95 12.96 103.73 -41.76
CA GLN A 95 13.44 102.36 -41.55
C GLN A 95 14.12 102.16 -40.20
N GLN A 96 14.73 103.20 -39.63
CA GLN A 96 15.54 103.14 -38.42
C GLN A 96 15.01 104.09 -37.34
N PRO A 97 13.78 103.89 -36.82
CA PRO A 97 13.21 104.73 -35.76
C PRO A 97 14.07 104.72 -34.49
N GLY A 98 14.82 103.65 -34.24
CA GLY A 98 15.77 103.55 -33.12
C GLY A 98 16.97 104.49 -33.23
N GLN A 99 17.25 105.05 -34.42
CA GLN A 99 18.33 106.02 -34.66
C GLN A 99 17.81 107.42 -34.98
N ALA A 100 16.57 107.73 -34.62
CA ALA A 100 15.91 109.01 -34.91
C ALA A 100 16.78 110.21 -34.51
N ALA A 101 17.37 110.21 -33.31
CA ALA A 101 18.19 111.33 -32.85
C ALA A 101 19.40 111.64 -33.76
N ALA A 102 20.10 110.61 -34.26
CA ALA A 102 21.24 110.79 -35.16
C ALA A 102 20.80 111.19 -36.57
N LEU A 103 19.69 110.62 -37.04
CA LEU A 103 19.09 110.95 -38.34
C LEU A 103 18.55 112.37 -38.38
N ASP A 104 17.86 112.80 -37.33
CA ASP A 104 17.32 114.15 -37.17
C ASP A 104 18.43 115.20 -37.08
N ALA A 105 19.58 114.85 -36.48
CA ALA A 105 20.75 115.74 -36.44
C ALA A 105 21.33 116.01 -37.84
N VAL A 106 21.35 114.99 -38.71
CA VAL A 106 21.72 115.16 -40.13
C VAL A 106 20.65 115.97 -40.86
N ALA A 107 19.36 115.68 -40.61
CA ALA A 107 18.23 116.34 -41.28
C ALA A 107 18.15 117.83 -40.96
N ALA A 108 18.48 118.24 -39.73
CA ALA A 108 18.49 119.64 -39.32
C ALA A 108 19.60 120.45 -40.01
N ARG A 109 20.74 119.82 -40.30
CA ARG A 109 21.92 120.49 -40.88
C ARG A 109 21.94 120.50 -42.40
N LEU A 110 21.38 119.48 -43.04
CA LEU A 110 21.43 119.30 -44.48
C LEU A 110 20.87 120.52 -45.28
N PRO A 111 19.75 121.16 -44.90
CA PRO A 111 19.25 122.35 -45.61
C PRO A 111 20.15 123.56 -45.46
N SER A 112 20.65 123.81 -44.25
CA SER A 112 21.57 124.93 -43.97
C SER A 112 22.87 124.77 -44.74
N TYR A 113 23.40 123.55 -44.77
CA TYR A 113 24.57 123.18 -45.55
C TYR A 113 24.40 123.49 -47.05
N TYR A 114 23.29 123.06 -47.66
CA TYR A 114 23.04 123.33 -49.09
C TYR A 114 22.83 124.82 -49.37
N GLN A 115 22.01 125.51 -48.58
CA GLN A 115 21.71 126.93 -48.78
C GLN A 115 22.95 127.82 -48.59
N THR A 116 23.79 127.49 -47.61
CA THR A 116 25.04 128.22 -47.36
C THR A 116 26.04 127.97 -48.48
N GLY A 117 26.12 126.73 -48.98
CA GLY A 117 26.94 126.38 -50.14
C GLY A 117 26.48 127.08 -51.42
N GLU A 118 25.17 127.15 -51.67
CA GLU A 118 24.62 127.87 -52.83
C GLU A 118 24.90 129.38 -52.76
N LYS A 119 24.72 129.99 -51.58
CA LYS A 119 25.07 131.41 -51.35
C LYS A 119 26.57 131.67 -51.53
N MET A 120 27.41 130.79 -51.01
CA MET A 120 28.86 130.85 -51.17
C MET A 120 29.25 130.77 -52.64
N ALA A 121 28.67 129.84 -53.40
CA ALA A 121 28.92 129.71 -54.83
C ALA A 121 28.45 130.94 -55.62
N LEU A 122 27.26 131.47 -55.32
CA LEU A 122 26.76 132.70 -55.93
C LEU A 122 27.65 133.92 -55.65
N ALA A 123 28.20 134.04 -54.43
CA ALA A 123 29.10 135.13 -54.08
C ALA A 123 30.43 135.04 -54.86
N TYR A 124 30.99 133.83 -55.05
CA TYR A 124 32.14 133.65 -55.93
C TYR A 124 31.86 134.11 -57.36
N ILE A 125 30.66 133.83 -57.88
CA ILE A 125 30.28 134.14 -59.27
C ILE A 125 29.96 135.65 -59.44
N ARG A 126 29.23 136.26 -58.52
CA ARG A 126 28.67 137.62 -58.69
C ARG A 126 29.50 138.73 -58.06
N GLU A 127 30.11 138.46 -56.91
CA GLU A 127 30.78 139.46 -56.08
C GLU A 127 32.31 139.30 -56.07
N GLY A 128 32.80 138.21 -56.67
CA GLY A 128 34.21 137.91 -56.82
C GLY A 128 34.78 137.11 -55.65
N ARG A 129 36.08 136.82 -55.75
CA ARG A 129 36.77 135.82 -54.93
C ARG A 129 36.80 136.16 -53.43
N ASP A 130 36.84 137.44 -53.07
CA ASP A 130 36.91 137.88 -51.67
C ASP A 130 35.57 137.70 -50.95
N ALA A 131 34.45 137.99 -51.62
CA ALA A 131 33.11 137.76 -51.09
C ALA A 131 32.81 136.25 -50.94
N GLY A 132 33.19 135.46 -51.94
CA GLY A 132 33.11 133.99 -51.87
C GLY A 132 33.97 133.41 -50.74
N ASN A 133 35.23 133.86 -50.58
CA ASN A 133 36.11 133.43 -49.49
C ASN A 133 35.53 133.78 -48.10
N ALA A 134 34.87 134.93 -47.97
CA ALA A 134 34.20 135.31 -46.72
C ALA A 134 33.05 134.36 -46.36
N LEU A 135 32.28 133.89 -47.35
CA LEU A 135 31.22 132.89 -47.14
C LEU A 135 31.72 131.44 -47.09
N MET A 136 32.93 131.15 -47.56
CA MET A 136 33.56 129.84 -47.43
C MET A 136 34.15 129.65 -46.02
N LYS A 137 34.99 130.61 -45.58
CA LYS A 137 35.81 130.52 -44.36
C LYS A 137 35.34 131.38 -43.19
N GLY A 138 34.37 132.27 -43.39
CA GLY A 138 33.84 133.15 -42.34
C GLY A 138 33.05 132.39 -41.28
N ALA A 139 32.69 133.08 -40.20
CA ALA A 139 31.80 132.53 -39.17
C ALA A 139 30.42 132.23 -39.77
N GLY A 140 29.96 130.99 -39.66
CA GLY A 140 28.75 130.51 -40.35
C GLY A 140 28.93 130.28 -41.86
N GLY A 141 30.19 130.20 -42.32
CA GLY A 141 30.53 129.89 -43.70
C GLY A 141 30.38 128.41 -44.04
N PHE A 142 30.51 128.10 -45.33
CA PHE A 142 30.29 126.76 -45.86
C PHE A 142 31.22 125.69 -45.27
N ASP A 143 32.49 126.02 -44.98
CA ASP A 143 33.42 125.07 -44.33
C ASP A 143 32.93 124.63 -42.94
N GLN A 144 32.34 125.56 -42.19
CA GLN A 144 31.81 125.28 -40.85
C GLN A 144 30.53 124.43 -40.92
N GLU A 145 29.63 124.74 -41.86
CA GLU A 145 28.42 123.95 -42.11
C GLU A 145 28.76 122.54 -42.64
N ALA A 146 29.76 122.43 -43.53
CA ALA A 146 30.26 121.16 -44.03
C ALA A 146 30.81 120.29 -42.89
N LEU A 147 31.69 120.86 -42.05
CA LEU A 147 32.26 120.16 -40.90
C LEU A 147 31.16 119.72 -39.91
N ALA A 148 30.17 120.58 -39.66
CA ALA A 148 29.04 120.25 -38.81
C ALA A 148 28.20 119.11 -39.40
N LEU A 149 27.92 119.11 -40.70
CA LEU A 149 27.20 118.03 -41.36
C LEU A 149 28.00 116.73 -41.37
N THR A 150 29.32 116.78 -41.65
CA THR A 150 30.21 115.61 -41.58
C THR A 150 30.21 115.01 -40.18
N SER A 151 30.30 115.83 -39.13
CA SER A 151 30.24 115.35 -37.75
C SER A 151 28.90 114.67 -37.42
N ALA A 152 27.78 115.19 -37.94
CA ALA A 152 26.47 114.54 -37.78
C ALA A 152 26.39 113.22 -38.56
N LEU A 153 26.96 113.17 -39.77
CA LEU A 153 27.07 111.94 -40.57
C LEU A 153 27.95 110.89 -39.89
N ASP A 154 29.07 111.27 -39.27
CA ASP A 154 29.93 110.33 -38.55
C ASP A 154 29.24 109.76 -37.30
N GLN A 155 28.49 110.60 -36.57
CA GLN A 155 27.65 110.14 -35.46
C GLN A 155 26.55 109.16 -35.93
N LEU A 156 25.93 109.44 -37.08
CA LEU A 156 24.97 108.53 -37.70
C LEU A 156 25.61 107.22 -38.17
N SER A 157 26.83 107.27 -38.73
CA SER A 157 27.59 106.07 -39.10
C SER A 157 27.83 105.18 -37.88
N ALA A 158 28.35 105.78 -36.80
CA ALA A 158 28.65 105.06 -35.57
C ALA A 158 27.39 104.45 -34.93
N SER A 159 26.26 105.15 -34.98
CA SER A 159 25.00 104.64 -34.42
C SER A 159 24.43 103.48 -35.25
N LEU A 160 24.44 103.58 -36.59
CA LEU A 160 23.99 102.51 -37.48
C LEU A 160 24.90 101.27 -37.40
N GLU A 161 26.23 101.45 -37.33
CA GLU A 161 27.18 100.36 -37.15
C GLU A 161 27.02 99.67 -35.78
N ALA A 162 26.82 100.44 -34.71
CA ALA A 162 26.55 99.88 -33.38
C ALA A 162 25.25 99.06 -33.36
N ARG A 163 24.19 99.52 -34.04
CA ARG A 163 22.94 98.76 -34.15
C ARG A 163 23.11 97.48 -34.97
N ALA A 164 23.87 97.53 -36.05
CA ALA A 164 24.18 96.34 -36.84
C ALA A 164 24.96 95.29 -36.03
N ALA A 165 25.97 95.71 -35.26
CA ALA A 165 26.71 94.81 -34.38
C ALA A 165 25.84 94.21 -33.26
N GLN A 166 24.94 95.01 -32.68
CA GLN A 166 23.99 94.50 -31.68
C GLN A 166 23.04 93.45 -32.29
N ALA A 167 22.48 93.71 -33.47
CA ALA A 167 21.58 92.79 -34.14
C ALA A 167 22.25 91.47 -34.55
N ASP A 168 23.54 91.51 -34.94
CA ASP A 168 24.34 90.30 -35.21
C ASP A 168 24.63 89.50 -33.92
N GLY A 169 24.89 90.18 -32.80
CA GLY A 169 25.02 89.54 -31.49
C GLY A 169 23.72 88.86 -31.02
N GLU A 170 22.57 89.50 -31.21
CA GLU A 170 21.23 88.92 -30.94
C GLU A 170 21.01 87.65 -31.79
N LEU A 171 21.39 87.67 -33.07
CA LEU A 171 21.30 86.51 -33.97
C LEU A 171 22.20 85.35 -33.52
N SER A 172 23.46 85.63 -33.23
CA SER A 172 24.42 84.63 -32.76
C SER A 172 23.99 84.01 -31.43
N GLY A 173 23.49 84.82 -30.49
CA GLY A 173 22.94 84.34 -29.22
C GLY A 173 21.76 83.39 -29.41
N SER A 174 20.81 83.75 -30.29
CA SER A 174 19.64 82.92 -30.61
C SER A 174 20.02 81.61 -31.31
N LEU A 175 21.07 81.60 -32.15
CA LEU A 175 21.60 80.36 -32.74
C LEU A 175 22.17 79.40 -31.68
N HIS A 176 22.95 79.92 -30.72
CA HIS A 176 23.53 79.09 -29.67
C HIS A 176 22.46 78.49 -28.75
N SER A 177 21.42 79.26 -28.38
CA SER A 177 20.33 78.74 -27.53
C SER A 177 19.59 77.61 -28.24
N MET A 178 19.25 77.78 -29.52
CA MET A 178 18.57 76.77 -30.33
C MET A 178 19.35 75.46 -30.43
N VAL A 179 20.68 75.53 -30.62
CA VAL A 179 21.53 74.33 -30.69
C VAL A 179 21.60 73.61 -29.34
N HIS A 180 21.80 74.32 -28.23
CA HIS A 180 21.86 73.71 -26.90
C HIS A 180 20.53 73.08 -26.49
N PHE A 181 19.41 73.75 -26.77
CA PHE A 181 18.08 73.21 -26.49
C PHE A 181 17.79 71.96 -27.34
N GLY A 182 18.11 71.99 -28.63
CA GLY A 182 17.99 70.83 -29.52
C GLY A 182 18.78 69.61 -29.03
N LEU A 183 20.01 69.82 -28.54
CA LEU A 183 20.85 68.76 -27.96
C LEU A 183 20.23 68.17 -26.69
N ALA A 184 19.68 69.01 -25.80
CA ALA A 184 19.05 68.55 -24.56
C ALA A 184 17.82 67.66 -24.84
N VAL A 185 16.99 68.04 -25.82
CA VAL A 185 15.84 67.24 -26.26
C VAL A 185 16.30 65.88 -26.83
N ALA A 186 17.36 65.85 -27.63
CA ALA A 186 17.90 64.62 -28.21
C ALA A 186 18.42 63.64 -27.13
N VAL A 187 19.15 64.13 -26.13
CA VAL A 187 19.66 63.32 -25.01
C VAL A 187 18.50 62.74 -24.19
N ALA A 188 17.49 63.54 -23.87
CA ALA A 188 16.31 63.07 -23.15
C ALA A 188 15.58 61.94 -23.90
N ALA A 189 15.45 62.06 -25.23
CA ALA A 189 14.84 61.02 -26.06
C ALA A 189 15.63 59.70 -26.04
N LEU A 190 16.97 59.76 -26.09
CA LEU A 190 17.85 58.58 -26.02
C LEU A 190 17.78 57.87 -24.66
N LEU A 191 17.75 58.61 -23.55
CA LEU A 191 17.59 58.03 -22.21
C LEU A 191 16.26 57.31 -22.05
N LEU A 192 15.17 57.91 -22.56
CA LEU A 192 13.85 57.28 -22.56
C LEU A 192 13.83 56.01 -23.41
N LEU A 193 14.42 56.02 -24.60
CA LEU A 193 14.54 54.84 -25.45
C LEU A 193 15.34 53.72 -24.75
N GLY A 194 16.50 54.05 -24.17
CA GLY A 194 17.32 53.11 -23.41
C GLY A 194 16.58 52.48 -22.23
N SER A 195 15.83 53.29 -21.48
CA SER A 195 15.02 52.80 -20.35
C SER A 195 13.93 51.82 -20.79
N ASN A 196 13.28 52.06 -21.93
CA ASN A 196 12.27 51.17 -22.50
C ASN A 196 12.88 49.84 -22.97
N LEU A 197 14.03 49.89 -23.64
CA LEU A 197 14.75 48.69 -24.08
C LEU A 197 15.22 47.85 -22.89
N LEU A 198 15.73 48.48 -21.83
CA LEU A 198 16.12 47.79 -20.59
C LEU A 198 14.93 47.14 -19.89
N LEU A 199 13.79 47.85 -19.80
CA LEU A 199 12.56 47.32 -19.23
C LEU A 199 12.05 46.12 -20.04
N GLY A 200 12.05 46.23 -21.37
CA GLY A 200 11.72 45.12 -22.27
C GLY A 200 12.60 43.89 -22.03
N ARG A 201 13.92 44.06 -22.01
CA ARG A 201 14.87 42.95 -21.75
C ARG A 201 14.63 42.30 -20.39
N ARG A 202 14.41 43.08 -19.32
CA ARG A 202 14.13 42.54 -17.99
C ARG A 202 12.81 41.75 -17.94
N LEU A 203 11.77 42.23 -18.60
CA LEU A 203 10.48 41.53 -18.64
C LEU A 203 10.56 40.21 -19.42
N PHE A 204 11.22 40.20 -20.58
CA PHE A 204 11.42 38.97 -21.35
C PHE A 204 12.30 37.96 -20.60
N ALA A 205 13.32 38.42 -19.87
CA ALA A 205 14.14 37.54 -19.01
C ALA A 205 13.30 36.93 -17.86
N LEU A 206 12.46 37.72 -17.20
CA LEU A 206 11.57 37.23 -16.13
C LEU A 206 10.49 36.27 -16.64
N LEU A 207 9.92 36.56 -17.82
CA LEU A 207 8.89 35.72 -18.43
C LEU A 207 9.49 34.43 -19.02
N GLY A 208 10.73 34.48 -19.51
CA GLY A 208 11.42 33.35 -20.15
C GLY A 208 11.05 33.14 -21.61
N GLY A 209 10.21 33.99 -22.18
CA GLY A 209 9.65 33.85 -23.52
C GLY A 209 8.43 34.74 -23.74
N GLU A 210 7.65 34.43 -24.77
CA GLU A 210 6.44 35.19 -25.09
C GLU A 210 5.32 34.97 -24.06
N PRO A 211 4.59 36.03 -23.63
CA PRO A 211 3.47 35.90 -22.71
C PRO A 211 2.35 34.96 -23.21
N THR A 212 2.19 34.85 -24.52
CA THR A 212 1.25 33.96 -25.21
C THR A 212 1.51 32.49 -24.88
N HIS A 213 2.78 32.10 -24.69
CA HIS A 213 3.13 30.75 -24.27
C HIS A 213 2.65 30.46 -22.85
N ALA A 214 2.78 31.41 -21.92
CA ALA A 214 2.34 31.23 -20.54
C ALA A 214 0.81 31.11 -20.47
N LEU A 215 0.10 31.93 -21.27
CA LEU A 215 -1.36 31.84 -21.39
C LEU A 215 -1.81 30.50 -21.97
N ARG A 216 -1.14 30.04 -23.04
CA ARG A 216 -1.42 28.73 -23.65
C ARG A 216 -1.18 27.59 -22.67
N MET A 217 -0.01 27.54 -22.02
CA MET A 217 0.31 26.50 -21.02
C MET A 217 -0.72 26.49 -19.89
N ALA A 218 -1.07 27.66 -19.35
CA ALA A 218 -2.10 27.76 -18.32
C ALA A 218 -3.47 27.27 -18.81
N SER A 219 -3.86 27.59 -20.05
CA SER A 219 -5.11 27.12 -20.65
C SER A 219 -5.11 25.62 -20.94
N GLU A 220 -3.98 25.06 -21.34
CA GLU A 220 -3.81 23.62 -21.58
C GLU A 220 -3.90 22.86 -20.25
N VAL A 221 -3.20 23.31 -19.21
CA VAL A 221 -3.31 22.74 -17.85
C VAL A 221 -4.75 22.81 -17.34
N ALA A 222 -5.43 23.96 -17.48
CA ALA A 222 -6.82 24.12 -17.07
C ALA A 222 -7.79 23.22 -17.84
N ALA A 223 -7.46 22.86 -19.09
CA ALA A 223 -8.19 21.92 -19.91
C ALA A 223 -7.76 20.45 -19.69
N GLY A 224 -6.96 20.17 -18.66
CA GLY A 224 -6.48 18.82 -18.34
C GLY A 224 -5.36 18.30 -19.24
N LYS A 225 -4.80 19.11 -20.15
CA LYS A 225 -3.74 18.71 -21.09
C LYS A 225 -2.36 18.86 -20.45
N LEU A 226 -1.84 17.78 -19.87
CA LEU A 226 -0.58 17.72 -19.13
C LEU A 226 0.53 17.04 -19.94
N HIS A 227 0.77 17.55 -21.14
CA HIS A 227 1.80 17.02 -22.04
C HIS A 227 3.14 17.66 -21.69
N GLU A 228 4.25 16.94 -21.88
CA GLU A 228 5.58 17.53 -21.70
C GLU A 228 5.78 18.71 -22.68
N PRO A 229 6.14 19.91 -22.19
CA PRO A 229 6.40 21.05 -23.05
C PRO A 229 7.58 20.74 -23.99
N LYS A 230 7.37 20.88 -25.30
CA LYS A 230 8.42 20.63 -26.31
C LYS A 230 9.56 21.66 -26.31
N ALA A 231 9.42 22.75 -25.56
CA ALA A 231 10.36 23.86 -25.54
C ALA A 231 10.98 23.99 -24.15
N SER A 232 12.31 24.07 -24.09
CA SER A 232 13.04 24.29 -22.85
C SER A 232 13.02 25.78 -22.51
N TYR A 233 12.43 26.12 -21.38
CA TYR A 233 12.40 27.50 -20.87
C TYR A 233 13.47 27.71 -19.79
N PRO A 234 13.98 28.95 -19.59
CA PRO A 234 14.93 29.23 -18.53
C PRO A 234 14.36 28.86 -17.14
N PRO A 235 15.07 28.10 -16.29
CA PRO A 235 14.52 27.55 -15.06
C PRO A 235 13.93 28.60 -14.12
N ASP A 236 14.60 29.75 -13.99
CA ASP A 236 14.20 30.84 -13.09
C ASP A 236 13.16 31.80 -13.67
N SER A 237 12.63 31.49 -14.86
CA SER A 237 11.57 32.28 -15.50
C SER A 237 10.17 31.77 -15.15
N LEU A 238 9.15 32.60 -15.36
CA LEU A 238 7.75 32.20 -15.20
C LEU A 238 7.42 30.96 -16.04
N LEU A 239 7.85 30.92 -17.31
CA LEU A 239 7.62 29.78 -18.19
C LEU A 239 8.33 28.51 -17.73
N GLY A 240 9.57 28.61 -17.25
CA GLY A 240 10.30 27.46 -16.69
C GLY A 240 9.68 26.92 -15.39
N GLN A 241 9.10 27.79 -14.57
CA GLN A 241 8.33 27.38 -13.38
C GLN A 241 7.00 26.73 -13.76
N LEU A 242 6.29 27.25 -14.76
CA LEU A 242 5.07 26.64 -15.30
C LEU A 242 5.35 25.26 -15.93
N GLU A 243 6.46 25.11 -16.66
CA GLU A 243 6.92 23.84 -17.22
C GLU A 243 7.15 22.81 -16.11
N ARG A 244 7.91 23.17 -15.07
CA ARG A 244 8.12 22.29 -13.90
C ARG A 244 6.81 21.89 -13.23
N MET A 245 5.88 22.82 -13.09
CA MET A 245 4.55 22.53 -12.53
C MET A 245 3.78 21.53 -13.40
N VAL A 246 3.78 21.68 -14.74
CA VAL A 246 3.13 20.74 -15.66
C VAL A 246 3.74 19.35 -15.54
N VAL A 247 5.08 19.25 -15.54
CA VAL A 247 5.80 17.97 -15.40
C VAL A 247 5.49 17.29 -14.07
N GLN A 248 5.53 18.03 -12.96
CA GLN A 248 5.19 17.48 -11.64
C GLN A 248 3.73 17.06 -11.53
N LEU A 249 2.81 17.85 -12.10
CA LEU A 249 1.39 17.51 -12.10
C LEU A 249 1.12 16.27 -12.95
N ALA A 250 1.76 16.14 -14.11
CA ALA A 250 1.70 14.93 -14.94
C ALA A 250 2.23 13.70 -14.19
N ASP A 251 3.36 13.82 -13.47
CA ASP A 251 3.91 12.72 -12.65
C ASP A 251 2.96 12.32 -11.52
N HIS A 252 2.37 13.29 -10.82
CA HIS A 252 1.36 13.01 -9.79
C HIS A 252 0.13 12.33 -10.38
N MET A 253 -0.40 12.79 -11.52
CA MET A 253 -1.54 12.13 -12.18
C MET A 253 -1.21 10.70 -12.61
N ARG A 254 0.00 10.44 -13.13
CA ARG A 254 0.49 9.08 -13.43
C ARG A 254 0.52 8.19 -12.18
N ARG A 255 1.10 8.67 -11.08
CA ARG A 255 1.16 7.90 -9.82
C ARG A 255 -0.23 7.61 -9.26
N ILE A 256 -1.15 8.58 -9.29
CA ILE A 256 -2.53 8.38 -8.85
C ILE A 256 -3.22 7.35 -9.75
N HIS A 257 -2.99 7.38 -11.06
CA HIS A 257 -3.53 6.38 -11.99
C HIS A 257 -3.04 4.97 -11.66
N GLN A 258 -1.75 4.79 -11.45
CA GLN A 258 -1.15 3.49 -11.09
C GLN A 258 -1.68 2.96 -9.75
N VAL A 259 -1.74 3.81 -8.73
CA VAL A 259 -2.30 3.45 -7.42
C VAL A 259 -3.78 3.08 -7.54
N SER A 260 -4.55 3.82 -8.34
CA SER A 260 -5.96 3.53 -8.60
C SER A 260 -6.15 2.16 -9.25
N GLN A 261 -5.36 1.83 -10.28
CA GLN A 261 -5.40 0.51 -10.91
C GLN A 261 -5.02 -0.61 -9.93
N GLN A 262 -4.01 -0.37 -9.09
CA GLN A 262 -3.60 -1.33 -8.07
C GLN A 262 -4.70 -1.56 -7.02
N ILE A 263 -5.41 -0.51 -6.59
CA ILE A 263 -6.57 -0.64 -5.69
C ILE A 263 -7.67 -1.48 -6.34
N SER A 264 -7.99 -1.26 -7.63
CA SER A 264 -8.97 -2.09 -8.35
C SER A 264 -8.59 -3.56 -8.36
N VAL A 265 -7.33 -3.89 -8.69
CA VAL A 265 -6.84 -5.28 -8.70
C VAL A 265 -6.88 -5.91 -7.32
N SER A 266 -6.42 -5.19 -6.29
CA SER A 266 -6.48 -5.67 -4.91
C SER A 266 -7.91 -5.88 -4.41
N SER A 267 -8.86 -5.07 -4.86
CA SER A 267 -10.28 -5.27 -4.55
C SER A 267 -10.76 -6.60 -5.12
N TYR A 268 -10.50 -6.87 -6.40
CA TYR A 268 -10.88 -8.16 -7.00
C TYR A 268 -10.26 -9.35 -6.26
N GLN A 269 -8.99 -9.26 -5.88
CA GLN A 269 -8.31 -10.29 -5.10
C GLN A 269 -8.96 -10.50 -3.72
N ILE A 270 -9.33 -9.43 -3.02
CA ILE A 270 -10.02 -9.52 -1.73
C ILE A 270 -11.40 -10.20 -1.89
N SER A 271 -12.15 -9.88 -2.95
CA SER A 271 -13.46 -10.50 -3.20
C SER A 271 -13.32 -11.98 -3.56
N ASP A 272 -12.29 -12.33 -4.32
CA ASP A 272 -11.98 -13.73 -4.66
C ASP A 272 -11.64 -14.56 -3.42
N ILE A 273 -10.68 -14.10 -2.62
CA ILE A 273 -10.30 -14.73 -1.35
C ILE A 273 -11.50 -14.82 -0.41
N SER A 274 -12.33 -13.77 -0.35
CA SER A 274 -13.55 -13.77 0.45
C SER A 274 -14.50 -14.91 0.03
N ASN A 275 -14.68 -15.13 -1.27
CA ASN A 275 -15.51 -16.22 -1.78
C ASN A 275 -14.95 -17.61 -1.45
N ASP A 276 -13.63 -17.77 -1.55
CA ASP A 276 -12.96 -19.02 -1.16
C ASP A 276 -13.16 -19.31 0.33
N ILE A 277 -13.06 -18.30 1.20
CA ILE A 277 -13.32 -18.49 2.65
C ILE A 277 -14.80 -18.86 2.90
N VAL A 278 -15.77 -18.30 2.16
CA VAL A 278 -17.19 -18.75 2.28
C VAL A 278 -17.32 -20.24 1.94
N THR A 279 -16.67 -20.68 0.87
CA THR A 279 -16.70 -22.09 0.45
C THR A 279 -16.07 -22.99 1.51
N VAL A 280 -14.92 -22.60 2.06
CA VAL A 280 -14.25 -23.33 3.14
C VAL A 280 -15.09 -23.37 4.43
N ASN A 281 -15.69 -22.24 4.83
CA ASN A 281 -16.59 -22.18 5.99
C ASN A 281 -17.80 -23.10 5.82
N THR A 282 -18.39 -23.12 4.62
CA THR A 282 -19.54 -23.99 4.31
C THR A 282 -19.15 -25.46 4.42
N GLN A 283 -17.98 -25.83 3.88
CA GLN A 283 -17.44 -27.18 4.00
C GLN A 283 -17.17 -27.56 5.46
N GLN A 284 -16.60 -26.66 6.25
CA GLN A 284 -16.37 -26.87 7.68
C GLN A 284 -17.66 -27.01 8.48
N SER A 285 -18.72 -26.27 8.12
CA SER A 285 -20.04 -26.41 8.74
C SER A 285 -20.62 -27.80 8.49
N THR A 286 -20.56 -28.29 7.25
CA THR A 286 -21.03 -29.64 6.90
C THR A 286 -20.25 -30.71 7.67
N GLN A 287 -18.92 -30.57 7.77
CA GLN A 287 -18.09 -31.49 8.56
C GLN A 287 -18.44 -31.44 10.06
N ALA A 288 -18.75 -30.26 10.60
CA ALA A 288 -19.18 -30.12 11.99
C ALA A 288 -20.53 -30.83 12.25
N ASP A 289 -21.47 -30.74 11.30
CA ASP A 289 -22.75 -31.45 11.36
C ASP A 289 -22.54 -32.97 11.38
N GLU A 290 -21.64 -33.49 10.53
CA GLU A 290 -21.28 -34.91 10.51
C GLU A 290 -20.69 -35.37 11.86
N VAL A 291 -19.77 -34.58 12.45
CA VAL A 291 -19.17 -34.90 13.74
C VAL A 291 -20.21 -34.86 14.87
N ASN A 292 -21.17 -33.94 14.82
CA ASN A 292 -22.29 -33.90 15.77
C ASN A 292 -23.16 -35.17 15.67
N GLN A 293 -23.53 -35.58 14.45
CA GLN A 293 -24.31 -36.81 14.25
C GLN A 293 -23.59 -38.06 14.78
N ILE A 294 -22.26 -38.15 14.55
CA ILE A 294 -21.43 -39.22 15.10
C ILE A 294 -21.43 -39.16 16.63
N SER A 295 -21.34 -37.97 17.21
CA SER A 295 -21.35 -37.78 18.67
C SER A 295 -22.67 -38.24 19.29
N ASP A 296 -23.81 -37.94 18.66
CA ASP A 296 -25.13 -38.41 19.09
C ASP A 296 -25.26 -39.93 18.99
N ALA A 297 -24.77 -40.54 17.91
CA ALA A 297 -24.75 -41.99 17.76
C ALA A 297 -23.86 -42.66 18.83
N LEU A 298 -22.73 -42.04 19.18
CA LEU A 298 -21.85 -42.52 20.24
C LEU A 298 -22.49 -42.40 21.63
N LEU A 299 -23.29 -41.35 21.90
CA LEU A 299 -24.06 -41.24 23.13
C LEU A 299 -25.09 -42.37 23.25
N GLY A 300 -25.82 -42.68 22.18
CA GLY A 300 -26.74 -43.81 22.15
C GLY A 300 -26.04 -45.16 22.37
N THR A 301 -24.87 -45.34 21.77
CA THR A 301 -24.05 -46.55 21.96
C THR A 301 -23.54 -46.66 23.40
N ALA A 302 -23.11 -45.54 24.01
CA ALA A 302 -22.63 -45.50 25.38
C ALA A 302 -23.74 -45.91 26.37
N ASP A 303 -24.97 -45.44 26.15
CA ASP A 303 -26.13 -45.82 26.98
C ASP A 303 -26.46 -47.32 26.83
N GLN A 304 -26.39 -47.86 25.61
CA GLN A 304 -26.60 -49.29 25.36
C GLN A 304 -25.52 -50.17 26.04
N VAL A 305 -24.26 -49.75 26.00
CA VAL A 305 -23.16 -50.43 26.69
C VAL A 305 -23.36 -50.39 28.22
N LYS A 306 -23.86 -49.27 28.74
CA LYS A 306 -24.20 -49.14 30.16
C LYS A 306 -25.29 -50.13 30.57
N GLN A 307 -26.38 -50.20 29.81
CA GLN A 307 -27.46 -51.14 30.06
C GLN A 307 -26.97 -52.60 30.03
N LEU A 308 -26.15 -52.96 29.04
CA LEU A 308 -25.58 -54.30 28.95
C LEU A 308 -24.68 -54.63 30.15
N SER A 309 -23.95 -53.64 30.66
CA SER A 309 -23.15 -53.77 31.87
C SER A 309 -24.01 -53.98 33.12
N ASP A 310 -25.12 -53.25 33.25
CA ASP A 310 -26.09 -53.43 34.33
C ASP A 310 -26.73 -54.83 34.30
N GLU A 311 -27.15 -55.29 33.12
CA GLU A 311 -27.65 -56.66 32.93
C GLU A 311 -26.60 -57.71 33.29
N THR A 312 -25.33 -57.47 32.95
CA THR A 312 -24.22 -58.37 33.33
C THR A 312 -24.02 -58.40 34.84
N LEU A 313 -24.12 -57.25 35.53
CA LEU A 313 -24.03 -57.19 36.99
C LEU A 313 -25.17 -57.94 37.68
N GLU A 314 -26.37 -57.91 37.12
CA GLU A 314 -27.50 -58.70 37.62
C GLU A 314 -27.25 -60.21 37.43
N GLN A 315 -26.80 -60.64 36.24
CA GLN A 315 -26.44 -62.04 35.99
C GLN A 315 -25.32 -62.55 36.90
N VAL A 316 -24.33 -61.69 37.19
CA VAL A 316 -23.24 -61.97 38.13
C VAL A 316 -23.77 -62.18 39.56
N ARG A 317 -24.76 -61.38 40.00
CA ARG A 317 -25.39 -61.55 41.32
C ARG A 317 -26.11 -62.89 41.41
N ASP A 318 -26.91 -63.23 40.41
CA ASP A 318 -27.60 -64.51 40.32
C ASP A 318 -26.63 -65.71 40.30
N ALA A 319 -25.53 -65.59 39.54
CA ALA A 319 -24.50 -66.62 39.46
C ALA A 319 -23.81 -66.84 40.81
N LEU A 320 -23.48 -65.78 41.54
CA LEU A 320 -22.90 -65.88 42.89
C LEU A 320 -23.86 -66.54 43.88
N GLU A 321 -25.15 -66.20 43.83
CA GLU A 321 -26.17 -66.85 44.67
C GLU A 321 -26.26 -68.35 44.36
N ARG A 322 -26.23 -68.73 43.07
CA ARG A 322 -26.22 -70.15 42.64
C ARG A 322 -24.96 -70.88 43.10
N VAL A 323 -23.80 -70.22 43.07
CA VAL A 323 -22.55 -70.79 43.58
C VAL A 323 -22.64 -71.02 45.08
N GLU A 324 -23.13 -70.06 45.87
CA GLU A 324 -23.30 -70.24 47.32
C GLU A 324 -24.28 -71.36 47.66
N ASN A 325 -25.40 -71.44 46.95
CA ASN A 325 -26.34 -72.56 47.06
C ASN A 325 -25.70 -73.90 46.69
N GLY A 326 -24.86 -73.93 45.65
CA GLY A 326 -24.07 -75.08 45.23
C GLY A 326 -23.06 -75.52 46.28
N ARG A 327 -22.30 -74.59 46.86
CA ARG A 327 -21.37 -74.85 47.98
C ARG A 327 -22.09 -75.46 49.18
N ALA A 328 -23.24 -74.90 49.55
CA ALA A 328 -24.06 -75.44 50.64
C ALA A 328 -24.58 -76.86 50.34
N ALA A 329 -24.97 -77.15 49.10
CA ALA A 329 -25.38 -78.50 48.68
C ALA A 329 -24.22 -79.51 48.73
N VAL A 330 -23.04 -79.13 48.22
CA VAL A 330 -21.83 -79.96 48.27
C VAL A 330 -21.40 -80.23 49.72
N ALA A 331 -21.39 -79.21 50.58
CA ALA A 331 -21.07 -79.36 52.00
C ALA A 331 -22.01 -80.33 52.71
N ARG A 332 -23.33 -80.25 52.44
CA ARG A 332 -24.31 -81.22 52.95
C ARG A 332 -24.01 -82.64 52.45
N SER A 333 -23.70 -82.81 51.16
CA SER A 333 -23.35 -84.12 50.60
C SER A 333 -22.09 -84.70 51.23
N GLN A 334 -21.06 -83.89 51.49
CA GLN A 334 -19.85 -84.33 52.21
C GLN A 334 -20.19 -84.82 53.63
N GLN A 335 -21.06 -84.11 54.34
CA GLN A 335 -21.51 -84.51 55.68
C GLN A 335 -22.28 -85.84 55.64
N GLU A 336 -23.21 -86.01 54.70
CA GLU A 336 -23.96 -87.25 54.54
C GLU A 336 -23.04 -88.44 54.19
N LEU A 337 -22.09 -88.25 53.26
CA LEU A 337 -21.10 -89.29 52.92
C LEU A 337 -20.22 -89.66 54.12
N ALA A 338 -19.82 -88.68 54.93
CA ALA A 338 -19.06 -88.93 56.16
C ALA A 338 -19.89 -89.72 57.19
N ASN A 339 -21.19 -89.41 57.32
CA ASN A 339 -22.10 -90.16 58.19
C ASN A 339 -22.27 -91.61 57.71
N ILE A 340 -22.46 -91.82 56.40
CA ILE A 340 -22.58 -93.17 55.82
C ILE A 340 -21.28 -93.96 56.01
N ALA A 341 -20.12 -93.32 55.85
CA ALA A 341 -18.83 -93.96 56.10
C ALA A 341 -18.67 -94.41 57.56
N ALA A 342 -19.14 -93.61 58.52
CA ALA A 342 -19.15 -94.01 59.92
C ALA A 342 -20.08 -95.21 60.18
N GLN A 343 -21.27 -95.23 59.56
CA GLN A 343 -22.21 -96.36 59.68
C GLN A 343 -21.67 -97.64 59.02
N ALA A 344 -20.99 -97.54 57.88
CA ALA A 344 -20.37 -98.68 57.20
C ALA A 344 -19.27 -99.31 58.07
N ARG A 345 -18.41 -98.50 58.71
CA ARG A 345 -17.41 -98.99 59.67
C ARG A 345 -18.03 -99.65 60.90
N GLU A 346 -19.14 -99.11 61.39
CA GLU A 346 -19.87 -99.74 62.49
C GLU A 346 -20.43 -101.11 62.09
N ALA A 347 -20.99 -101.22 60.88
CA ALA A 347 -21.47 -102.49 60.33
C ALA A 347 -20.35 -103.51 60.14
N GLU A 348 -19.19 -103.10 59.62
CA GLU A 348 -17.99 -103.94 59.48
C GLU A 348 -17.55 -104.51 60.84
N ASN A 349 -17.48 -103.67 61.88
CA ASN A 349 -17.14 -104.11 63.24
C ASN A 349 -18.14 -105.16 63.76
N ARG A 350 -19.44 -104.95 63.57
CA ARG A 350 -20.49 -105.91 63.98
C ARG A 350 -20.39 -107.23 63.22
N PHE A 351 -20.08 -107.21 61.91
CA PHE A 351 -19.84 -108.44 61.15
C PHE A 351 -18.58 -109.17 61.63
N GLY A 352 -17.53 -108.44 62.01
CA GLY A 352 -16.33 -109.01 62.64
C GLY A 352 -16.64 -109.71 63.96
N GLU A 353 -17.51 -109.14 64.80
CA GLU A 353 -17.98 -109.78 66.03
C GLU A 353 -18.81 -111.04 65.75
N LEU A 354 -19.73 -110.99 64.77
CA LEU A 354 -20.52 -112.15 64.35
C LEU A 354 -19.66 -113.28 63.77
N SER A 355 -18.59 -112.95 63.03
CA SER A 355 -17.64 -113.94 62.52
C SER A 355 -16.96 -114.68 63.67
N LYS A 356 -16.46 -113.96 64.67
CA LYS A 356 -15.86 -114.56 65.87
C LYS A 356 -16.85 -115.45 66.64
N ALA A 357 -18.11 -115.00 66.74
CA ALA A 357 -19.17 -115.79 67.37
C ALA A 357 -19.45 -117.08 66.57
N GLY A 358 -19.49 -117.00 65.24
CA GLY A 358 -19.63 -118.14 64.33
C GLY A 358 -18.50 -119.16 64.48
N ASP A 359 -17.24 -118.71 64.51
CA ASP A 359 -16.06 -119.57 64.72
C ASP A 359 -16.13 -120.31 66.07
N ASN A 360 -16.54 -119.60 67.13
CA ASN A 360 -16.73 -120.20 68.46
C ASN A 360 -17.82 -121.27 68.46
N ILE A 361 -18.95 -121.04 67.76
CA ILE A 361 -20.01 -122.04 67.61
C ILE A 361 -19.48 -123.24 66.83
N GLY A 362 -18.74 -123.02 65.74
CA GLY A 362 -18.09 -124.09 64.97
C GLY A 362 -17.20 -124.99 65.84
N LEU A 363 -16.37 -124.40 66.70
CA LEU A 363 -15.50 -125.13 67.64
C LEU A 363 -16.30 -125.97 68.66
N ILE A 364 -17.40 -125.41 69.18
CA ILE A 364 -18.29 -126.12 70.11
C ILE A 364 -18.94 -127.31 69.41
N VAL A 365 -19.44 -127.11 68.19
CA VAL A 365 -20.14 -128.14 67.41
C VAL A 365 -19.19 -129.26 66.98
N ASP A 366 -17.95 -128.97 66.58
CA ASP A 366 -16.94 -130.01 66.33
C ASP A 366 -16.61 -130.80 67.60
N THR A 367 -16.56 -130.12 68.75
CA THR A 367 -16.37 -130.80 70.04
C THR A 367 -17.54 -131.74 70.36
N ILE A 368 -18.79 -131.31 70.13
CA ILE A 368 -19.98 -132.16 70.25
C ILE A 368 -19.87 -133.35 69.29
N ARG A 369 -19.51 -133.13 68.03
CA ARG A 369 -19.33 -134.19 67.03
C ARG A 369 -18.32 -135.23 67.52
N ARG A 370 -17.14 -134.81 67.99
CA ARG A 370 -16.12 -135.71 68.56
C ARG A 370 -16.64 -136.49 69.76
N ILE A 371 -17.37 -135.85 70.68
CA ILE A 371 -17.99 -136.52 71.83
C ILE A 371 -19.02 -137.56 71.36
N THR A 372 -19.85 -137.23 70.38
CA THR A 372 -20.86 -138.18 69.85
C THR A 372 -20.22 -139.35 69.11
N GLU A 373 -19.12 -139.13 68.40
CA GLU A 373 -18.35 -140.17 67.73
C GLU A 373 -17.69 -141.11 68.74
N GLN A 374 -17.08 -140.56 69.80
CA GLN A 374 -16.58 -141.34 70.94
C GLN A 374 -17.70 -142.11 71.64
N THR A 375 -18.87 -141.47 71.85
CA THR A 375 -20.03 -142.09 72.50
C THR A 375 -20.56 -143.25 71.66
N ASN A 376 -20.62 -143.08 70.33
CA ASN A 376 -21.01 -144.13 69.38
C ASN A 376 -20.06 -145.34 69.43
N ILE A 377 -18.74 -145.09 69.53
CA ILE A 377 -17.74 -146.16 69.70
C ILE A 377 -17.88 -146.85 71.07
N LEU A 378 -18.08 -146.08 72.14
CA LEU A 378 -18.30 -146.64 73.49
C LEU A 378 -19.56 -147.49 73.54
N SER A 379 -20.66 -147.00 72.96
CA SER A 379 -21.93 -147.72 72.92
C SER A 379 -21.85 -148.98 72.05
N LEU A 380 -21.07 -148.94 70.95
CA LEU A 380 -20.81 -150.13 70.13
C LEU A 380 -20.03 -151.19 70.94
N ASN A 381 -18.99 -150.79 71.66
CA ASN A 381 -18.23 -151.70 72.52
C ASN A 381 -19.12 -152.28 73.64
N ALA A 382 -19.99 -151.45 74.23
CA ALA A 382 -20.95 -151.90 75.24
C ALA A 382 -22.00 -152.87 74.67
N ALA A 383 -22.50 -152.63 73.45
CA ALA A 383 -23.44 -153.53 72.77
C ALA A 383 -22.79 -154.89 72.44
N ILE A 384 -21.53 -154.88 72.00
CA ILE A 384 -20.73 -156.09 71.75
C ILE A 384 -20.56 -156.90 73.05
N GLU A 385 -20.16 -156.26 74.15
CA GLU A 385 -19.93 -156.95 75.43
C GLU A 385 -21.25 -157.43 76.06
N ALA A 386 -22.34 -156.68 75.89
CA ALA A 386 -23.69 -157.10 76.29
C ALA A 386 -24.18 -158.33 75.50
N ALA A 387 -23.89 -158.40 74.19
CA ALA A 387 -24.17 -159.59 73.37
C ALA A 387 -23.31 -160.79 73.82
N ARG A 388 -22.08 -160.54 74.28
CA ARG A 388 -21.15 -161.56 74.80
C ARG A 388 -21.60 -162.18 76.12
N ALA A 389 -22.34 -161.43 76.94
CA ALA A 389 -22.91 -161.91 78.21
C ALA A 389 -24.21 -162.74 78.07
N GLY A 390 -24.73 -162.94 76.85
CA GLY A 390 -25.90 -163.78 76.58
C GLY A 390 -27.20 -163.26 77.24
N GLU A 391 -28.02 -164.16 77.80
CA GLU A 391 -29.32 -163.82 78.42
C GLU A 391 -29.22 -162.77 79.55
N ALA A 392 -28.12 -162.73 80.31
CA ALA A 392 -27.92 -161.75 81.38
C ALA A 392 -27.64 -160.32 80.88
N GLY A 393 -27.15 -160.16 79.64
CA GLY A 393 -26.77 -158.88 79.03
C GLY A 393 -27.89 -158.20 78.25
N ARG A 394 -29.06 -158.82 78.10
CA ARG A 394 -30.11 -158.39 77.16
C ARG A 394 -30.65 -156.97 77.43
N GLY A 395 -30.80 -156.59 78.70
CA GLY A 395 -31.21 -155.23 79.08
C GLY A 395 -30.14 -154.18 78.77
N PHE A 396 -28.86 -154.53 78.95
CA PHE A 396 -27.73 -153.65 78.63
C PHE A 396 -27.55 -153.48 77.11
N ALA A 397 -27.81 -154.51 76.32
CA ALA A 397 -27.75 -154.42 74.85
C ALA A 397 -28.77 -153.41 74.31
N VAL A 398 -30.00 -153.41 74.82
CA VAL A 398 -31.04 -152.44 74.42
C VAL A 398 -30.64 -151.01 74.78
N VAL A 399 -30.10 -150.78 75.98
CA VAL A 399 -29.62 -149.44 76.38
C VAL A 399 -28.42 -149.01 75.53
N ALA A 400 -27.50 -149.92 75.23
CA ALA A 400 -26.34 -149.63 74.38
C ALA A 400 -26.75 -149.27 72.94
N ASP A 401 -27.71 -149.98 72.34
CA ASP A 401 -28.24 -149.64 71.01
C ASP A 401 -29.02 -148.32 71.01
N GLU A 402 -29.77 -147.99 72.08
CA GLU A 402 -30.46 -146.70 72.21
C GLU A 402 -29.46 -145.54 72.36
N VAL A 403 -28.40 -145.70 73.15
CA VAL A 403 -27.30 -144.73 73.26
C VAL A 403 -26.57 -144.58 71.93
N ARG A 404 -26.39 -145.66 71.17
CA ARG A 404 -25.80 -145.64 69.83
C ARG A 404 -26.68 -144.85 68.85
N GLY A 405 -27.98 -145.12 68.85
CA GLY A 405 -28.96 -144.41 68.04
C GLY A 405 -29.02 -142.92 68.38
N LEU A 406 -28.95 -142.57 69.67
CA LEU A 406 -28.88 -141.19 70.13
C LEU A 406 -27.58 -140.51 69.66
N ALA A 407 -26.43 -141.16 69.84
CA ALA A 407 -25.13 -140.65 69.40
C ALA A 407 -25.08 -140.42 67.88
N GLN A 408 -25.63 -141.33 67.07
CA GLN A 408 -25.76 -141.14 65.62
C GLN A 408 -26.67 -139.96 65.26
N ARG A 409 -27.83 -139.83 65.92
CA ARG A 409 -28.74 -138.68 65.71
C ARG A 409 -28.10 -137.35 66.10
N THR A 410 -27.36 -137.30 67.21
CA THR A 410 -26.65 -136.09 67.65
C THR A 410 -25.47 -135.77 66.73
N SER A 411 -24.76 -136.77 66.21
CA SER A 411 -23.70 -136.59 65.20
C SER A 411 -24.25 -136.00 63.90
N LEU A 412 -25.38 -136.53 63.40
CA LEU A 412 -26.08 -135.99 62.23
C LEU A 412 -26.54 -134.54 62.47
N ALA A 413 -27.13 -134.24 63.63
CA ALA A 413 -27.52 -132.88 63.98
C ALA A 413 -26.32 -131.93 64.09
N ALA A 414 -25.19 -132.38 64.64
CA ALA A 414 -23.95 -131.60 64.70
C ALA A 414 -23.40 -131.31 63.29
N ASN A 415 -23.45 -132.28 62.36
CA ASN A 415 -23.07 -132.06 60.97
C ASN A 415 -23.99 -131.05 60.27
N ASP A 416 -25.29 -131.11 60.50
CA ASP A 416 -26.23 -130.10 59.99
C ASP A 416 -25.95 -128.71 60.56
N ILE A 417 -25.63 -128.60 61.85
CA ILE A 417 -25.23 -127.31 62.47
C ILE A 417 -23.91 -126.81 61.88
N MET A 418 -22.90 -127.67 61.67
CA MET A 418 -21.65 -127.26 61.01
C MET A 418 -21.92 -126.70 59.61
N ARG A 419 -22.77 -127.36 58.81
CA ARG A 419 -23.17 -126.86 57.49
C ARG A 419 -23.86 -125.50 57.56
N ILE A 420 -24.69 -125.26 58.57
CA ILE A 420 -25.31 -123.94 58.81
C ILE A 420 -24.25 -122.90 59.18
N VAL A 421 -23.29 -123.25 60.06
CA VAL A 421 -22.19 -122.35 60.47
C VAL A 421 -21.28 -122.01 59.29
N GLU A 422 -20.94 -122.99 58.44
CA GLU A 422 -20.15 -122.78 57.22
C GLU A 422 -20.89 -121.85 56.25
N HIS A 423 -22.19 -122.08 56.01
CA HIS A 423 -22.99 -121.21 55.16
C HIS A 423 -23.13 -119.79 55.73
N PHE A 424 -23.28 -119.67 57.05
CA PHE A 424 -23.31 -118.39 57.75
C PHE A 424 -21.96 -117.65 57.65
N GLY A 425 -20.84 -118.35 57.82
CA GLY A 425 -19.49 -117.82 57.63
C GLY A 425 -19.25 -117.34 56.20
N GLY A 426 -19.68 -118.11 55.19
CA GLY A 426 -19.63 -117.68 53.78
C GLY A 426 -20.47 -116.42 53.53
N SER A 427 -21.65 -116.32 54.15
CA SER A 427 -22.51 -115.13 54.05
C SER A 427 -21.87 -113.89 54.71
N LEU A 428 -21.22 -114.07 55.86
CA LEU A 428 -20.46 -113.00 56.54
C LEU A 428 -19.26 -112.51 55.71
N CYS A 429 -18.55 -113.43 55.04
CA CYS A 429 -17.47 -113.06 54.13
C CYS A 429 -17.98 -112.17 52.99
N ALA A 430 -19.11 -112.55 52.38
CA ALA A 430 -19.75 -111.76 51.33
C ALA A 430 -20.23 -110.38 51.85
N CYS A 431 -20.78 -110.31 53.07
CA CYS A 431 -21.15 -109.03 53.69
C CYS A 431 -19.93 -108.13 53.93
N ARG A 432 -18.79 -108.69 54.34
CA ARG A 432 -17.56 -107.93 54.55
C ARG A 432 -16.97 -107.42 53.23
N GLU A 433 -16.92 -108.25 52.19
CA GLU A 433 -16.51 -107.82 50.84
C GLU A 433 -17.41 -106.69 50.31
N ALA A 434 -18.72 -106.78 50.54
CA ALA A 434 -19.65 -105.70 50.20
C ALA A 434 -19.38 -104.40 50.99
N MET A 435 -19.01 -104.50 52.28
CA MET A 435 -18.64 -103.33 53.09
C MET A 435 -17.32 -102.69 52.61
N GLU A 436 -16.30 -103.47 52.28
CA GLU A 436 -15.06 -102.95 51.69
C GLU A 436 -15.33 -102.21 50.36
N ALA A 437 -16.22 -102.76 49.51
CA ALA A 437 -16.64 -102.09 48.27
C ALA A 437 -17.40 -100.78 48.53
N ILE A 438 -18.24 -100.74 49.57
CA ILE A 438 -18.94 -99.52 50.01
C ILE A 438 -17.94 -98.48 50.50
N GLU A 439 -16.95 -98.85 51.32
CA GLU A 439 -15.92 -97.93 51.80
C GLU A 439 -15.13 -97.30 50.64
N HIS A 440 -14.71 -98.12 49.66
CA HIS A 440 -14.02 -97.61 48.47
C HIS A 440 -14.91 -96.64 47.68
N SER A 441 -16.19 -96.96 47.53
CA SER A 441 -17.17 -96.09 46.83
C SER A 441 -17.39 -94.77 47.57
N LEU A 442 -17.42 -94.79 48.91
CA LEU A 442 -17.55 -93.59 49.74
C LEU A 442 -16.31 -92.71 49.69
N ALA A 443 -15.11 -93.31 49.71
CA ALA A 443 -13.86 -92.57 49.55
C ALA A 443 -13.80 -91.85 48.19
N ALA A 444 -14.19 -92.55 47.11
CA ALA A 444 -14.32 -91.94 45.79
C ALA A 444 -15.39 -90.83 45.76
N GLY A 445 -16.55 -91.03 46.40
CA GLY A 445 -17.60 -90.03 46.51
C GLY A 445 -17.17 -88.76 47.27
N LEU A 446 -16.40 -88.91 48.36
CA LEU A 446 -15.85 -87.80 49.11
C LEU A 446 -14.83 -86.99 48.30
N GLU A 447 -13.94 -87.67 47.55
CA GLU A 447 -12.98 -86.97 46.69
C GLU A 447 -13.68 -86.23 45.54
N GLN A 448 -14.68 -86.86 44.91
CA GLN A 448 -15.52 -86.21 43.90
C GLN A 448 -16.22 -84.98 44.46
N SER A 449 -16.75 -85.06 45.68
CA SER A 449 -17.42 -83.94 46.35
C SER A 449 -16.43 -82.81 46.71
N ARG A 450 -15.18 -83.13 47.08
CA ARG A 450 -14.12 -82.13 47.25
C ARG A 450 -13.73 -81.47 45.93
N GLN A 451 -13.69 -82.23 44.84
CA GLN A 451 -13.45 -81.67 43.52
C GLN A 451 -14.57 -80.73 43.10
N SER A 452 -15.84 -81.11 43.32
CA SER A 452 -16.99 -80.23 43.09
C SER A 452 -16.91 -78.95 43.92
N SER A 453 -16.48 -79.01 45.19
CA SER A 453 -16.26 -77.81 46.01
C SER A 453 -15.21 -76.88 45.41
N ARG A 454 -14.07 -77.42 44.98
CA ARG A 454 -13.02 -76.64 44.31
C ARG A 454 -13.52 -76.00 43.01
N CYS A 455 -14.34 -76.71 42.22
CA CYS A 455 -14.98 -76.13 41.04
C CYS A 455 -15.90 -74.96 41.40
N MET A 456 -16.67 -75.04 42.49
CA MET A 456 -17.51 -73.92 42.94
C MET A 456 -16.67 -72.70 43.33
N ASP A 457 -15.54 -72.88 44.01
CA ASP A 457 -14.64 -71.77 44.37
C ASP A 457 -14.06 -71.10 43.11
N VAL A 458 -13.63 -71.88 42.10
CA VAL A 458 -13.15 -71.34 40.82
C VAL A 458 -14.25 -70.57 40.07
N ILE A 459 -15.49 -71.05 40.09
CA ILE A 459 -16.62 -70.34 39.49
C ILE A 459 -16.89 -69.04 40.25
N ALA A 460 -16.80 -69.02 41.58
CA ALA A 460 -16.95 -67.81 42.40
C ALA A 460 -15.91 -66.75 42.00
N ASP A 461 -14.64 -67.13 41.92
CA ASP A 461 -13.54 -66.24 41.56
C ASP A 461 -13.72 -65.67 40.14
N SER A 462 -14.08 -66.52 39.18
CA SER A 462 -14.37 -66.10 37.80
C SER A 462 -15.55 -65.12 37.73
N THR A 463 -16.62 -65.40 38.47
CA THR A 463 -17.81 -64.54 38.51
C THR A 463 -17.50 -63.19 39.17
N GLN A 464 -16.63 -63.17 40.19
CA GLN A 464 -16.15 -61.94 40.82
C GLN A 464 -15.26 -61.12 39.89
N ALA A 465 -14.42 -61.76 39.06
CA ALA A 465 -13.66 -61.06 38.03
C ALA A 465 -14.58 -60.43 36.97
N THR A 466 -15.64 -61.14 36.56
CA THR A 466 -16.68 -60.60 35.66
C THR A 466 -17.37 -59.38 36.27
N ARG A 467 -17.67 -59.39 37.57
CA ARG A 467 -18.21 -58.21 38.29
C ARG A 467 -17.31 -56.99 38.16
N ALA A 468 -16.02 -57.17 38.45
CA ALA A 468 -15.04 -56.09 38.39
C ALA A 468 -14.87 -55.53 36.96
N CYS A 469 -15.00 -56.40 35.94
CA CYS A 469 -14.98 -55.98 34.54
C CYS A 469 -16.19 -55.10 34.20
N ALA A 470 -17.40 -55.52 34.59
CA ALA A 470 -18.63 -54.74 34.36
C ALA A 470 -18.60 -53.37 35.09
N GLU A 471 -18.11 -53.31 36.32
CA GLU A 471 -17.88 -52.04 37.03
C GLU A 471 -16.80 -51.18 36.35
N GLY A 472 -15.79 -51.81 35.74
CA GLY A 472 -14.80 -51.14 34.90
C GLY A 472 -15.42 -50.48 33.65
N ILE A 473 -16.30 -51.20 32.97
CA ILE A 473 -17.04 -50.69 31.79
C ILE A 473 -17.87 -49.45 32.16
N HIS A 474 -18.57 -49.46 33.30
CA HIS A 474 -19.31 -48.29 33.79
C HIS A 474 -18.44 -47.03 33.89
N ARG A 475 -17.24 -47.15 34.47
CA ARG A 475 -16.31 -46.02 34.59
C ARG A 475 -15.86 -45.48 33.23
N VAL A 476 -15.56 -46.38 32.29
CA VAL A 476 -15.16 -46.00 30.93
C VAL A 476 -16.30 -45.29 30.20
N VAL A 477 -17.54 -45.78 30.33
CA VAL A 477 -18.72 -45.15 29.74
C VAL A 477 -18.95 -43.74 30.32
N ASP A 478 -18.83 -43.57 31.65
CA ASP A 478 -18.95 -42.25 32.28
C ASP A 478 -17.88 -41.27 31.79
N GLU A 479 -16.64 -41.73 31.60
CA GLU A 479 -15.56 -40.91 31.04
C GLU A 479 -15.81 -40.54 29.57
N GLN A 480 -16.26 -41.51 28.77
CA GLN A 480 -16.65 -41.30 27.37
C GLN A 480 -17.76 -40.25 27.25
N ASN A 481 -18.79 -40.32 28.10
CA ASN A 481 -19.87 -39.33 28.12
C ASN A 481 -19.37 -37.92 28.46
N ARG A 482 -18.40 -37.79 29.38
CA ARG A 482 -17.78 -36.47 29.66
C ARG A 482 -16.99 -35.95 28.45
N HIS A 483 -16.28 -36.83 27.74
CA HIS A 483 -15.52 -36.47 26.54
C HIS A 483 -16.45 -36.00 25.41
N LEU A 484 -17.52 -36.76 25.14
CA LEU A 484 -18.56 -36.41 24.17
C LEU A 484 -19.20 -35.06 24.52
N GLY A 485 -19.56 -34.83 25.78
CA GLY A 485 -20.10 -33.54 26.22
C GLY A 485 -19.12 -32.37 26.05
N SER A 486 -17.81 -32.61 26.13
CA SER A 486 -16.79 -31.60 25.81
C SER A 486 -16.70 -31.33 24.31
N GLN A 487 -16.76 -32.38 23.49
CA GLN A 487 -16.74 -32.30 22.03
C GLN A 487 -17.94 -31.51 21.50
N THR A 488 -19.15 -31.75 22.01
CA THR A 488 -20.35 -30.99 21.65
C THR A 488 -20.20 -29.49 21.97
N ARG A 489 -19.57 -29.14 23.10
CA ARG A 489 -19.28 -27.73 23.44
C ARG A 489 -18.26 -27.11 22.48
N GLN A 490 -17.23 -27.86 22.08
CA GLN A 490 -16.25 -27.40 21.09
C GLN A 490 -16.90 -27.18 19.73
N LEU A 491 -17.80 -28.07 19.30
CA LEU A 491 -18.56 -27.91 18.05
C LEU A 491 -19.46 -26.67 18.12
N SER A 492 -20.14 -26.42 19.24
CA SER A 492 -20.93 -25.18 19.42
C SER A 492 -20.07 -23.91 19.29
N GLY A 493 -18.84 -23.95 19.83
CA GLY A 493 -17.86 -22.87 19.66
C GLY A 493 -17.39 -22.72 18.21
N LEU A 494 -17.24 -23.83 17.49
CA LEU A 494 -16.91 -23.83 16.06
C LEU A 494 -18.03 -23.16 15.24
N TYR A 495 -19.31 -23.52 15.43
CA TYR A 495 -20.41 -22.85 14.71
C TYR A 495 -20.44 -21.35 14.95
N THR A 496 -20.27 -20.92 16.20
CA THR A 496 -20.20 -19.48 16.53
C THR A 496 -19.06 -18.80 15.78
N THR A 497 -17.91 -19.47 15.65
CA THR A 497 -16.75 -18.96 14.92
C THR A 497 -17.01 -18.92 13.41
N LEU A 498 -17.66 -19.94 12.84
CA LEU A 498 -18.04 -20.00 11.43
C LEU A 498 -19.08 -18.93 11.06
N GLU A 499 -20.05 -18.67 11.94
CA GLU A 499 -21.04 -17.61 11.77
C GLU A 499 -20.37 -16.22 11.80
N GLN A 500 -19.50 -15.99 12.79
CA GLN A 500 -18.70 -14.75 12.86
C GLN A 500 -17.79 -14.59 11.65
N SER A 501 -17.18 -15.67 11.17
CA SER A 501 -16.32 -15.69 9.98
C SER A 501 -17.14 -15.27 8.74
N THR A 502 -18.29 -15.89 8.52
CA THR A 502 -19.22 -15.54 7.43
C THR A 502 -19.65 -14.08 7.48
N SER A 503 -19.99 -13.56 8.66
CA SER A 503 -20.33 -12.14 8.84
C SER A 503 -19.17 -11.20 8.47
N ARG A 504 -17.95 -11.52 8.91
CA ARG A 504 -16.74 -10.73 8.59
C ARG A 504 -16.39 -10.77 7.10
N ILE A 505 -16.59 -11.92 6.45
CA ILE A 505 -16.36 -12.08 5.02
C ILE A 505 -17.34 -11.21 4.22
N ASN A 506 -18.62 -11.21 4.59
CA ASN A 506 -19.62 -10.35 3.95
C ASN A 506 -19.24 -8.85 4.06
N ILE A 507 -18.76 -8.42 5.24
CA ILE A 507 -18.26 -7.03 5.41
C ILE A 507 -17.02 -6.78 4.56
N THR A 508 -16.10 -7.74 4.48
CA THR A 508 -14.87 -7.63 3.67
C THR A 508 -15.19 -7.53 2.18
N ASP A 509 -16.19 -8.27 1.69
CA ASP A 509 -16.66 -8.18 0.31
C ASP A 509 -17.29 -6.82 0.01
N VAL A 510 -18.09 -6.25 0.93
CA VAL A 510 -18.62 -4.87 0.79
C VAL A 510 -17.49 -3.84 0.73
N ILE A 511 -16.49 -3.94 1.61
CA ILE A 511 -15.32 -3.05 1.58
C ILE A 511 -14.57 -3.18 0.26
N SER A 512 -14.43 -4.40 -0.26
CA SER A 512 -13.82 -4.64 -1.56
C SER A 512 -14.58 -3.97 -2.69
N GLN A 513 -15.92 -4.09 -2.72
CA GLN A 513 -16.75 -3.41 -3.70
C GLN A 513 -16.63 -1.88 -3.60
N ASP A 514 -16.59 -1.32 -2.39
CA ASP A 514 -16.38 0.11 -2.18
C ASP A 514 -15.00 0.58 -2.68
N LEU A 515 -13.93 -0.18 -2.38
CA LEU A 515 -12.58 0.13 -2.87
C LEU A 515 -12.53 0.10 -4.41
N TYR A 516 -13.20 -0.87 -5.03
CA TYR A 516 -13.33 -0.93 -6.47
C TYR A 516 -14.07 0.28 -7.04
N GLN A 517 -15.19 0.68 -6.42
CA GLN A 517 -15.97 1.85 -6.84
C GLN A 517 -15.16 3.15 -6.70
N VAL A 518 -14.44 3.33 -5.59
CA VAL A 518 -13.57 4.49 -5.37
C VAL A 518 -12.44 4.54 -6.39
N ALA A 519 -11.79 3.41 -6.68
CA ALA A 519 -10.78 3.34 -7.73
C ALA A 519 -11.36 3.61 -9.12
N GLY A 520 -12.58 3.14 -9.41
CA GLY A 520 -13.31 3.46 -10.63
C GLY A 520 -13.59 4.97 -10.76
N GLN A 521 -14.03 5.61 -9.67
CA GLN A 521 -14.26 7.06 -9.62
C GLN A 521 -12.96 7.85 -9.80
N MET A 522 -11.86 7.43 -9.15
CA MET A 522 -10.54 8.05 -9.34
C MET A 522 -10.07 7.91 -10.79
N SER A 523 -10.24 6.73 -11.39
CA SER A 523 -9.91 6.50 -12.81
C SER A 523 -10.76 7.38 -13.74
N ALA A 524 -12.05 7.54 -13.46
CA ALA A 524 -12.94 8.43 -14.21
C ALA A 524 -12.54 9.91 -14.10
N LEU A 525 -12.20 10.39 -12.89
CA LEU A 525 -11.69 11.75 -12.68
C LEU A 525 -10.36 11.98 -13.41
N LEU A 526 -9.50 10.96 -13.45
CA LEU A 526 -8.23 11.02 -14.19
C LEU A 526 -8.41 10.96 -15.71
N ALA A 527 -9.52 10.42 -16.21
CA ALA A 527 -9.78 10.33 -17.65
C ALA A 527 -9.95 11.70 -18.31
N ASP A 528 -10.36 12.72 -17.53
CA ASP A 528 -10.44 14.11 -17.97
C ASP A 528 -9.04 14.73 -18.19
N PHE A 529 -7.98 14.12 -17.65
CA PHE A 529 -6.60 14.57 -17.81
C PHE A 529 -5.90 13.78 -18.93
N GLN A 530 -5.30 14.51 -19.87
CA GLN A 530 -4.48 13.97 -20.95
C GLN A 530 -3.01 14.06 -20.55
N PHE A 531 -2.44 12.93 -20.14
CA PHE A 531 -1.03 12.77 -19.81
C PHE A 531 -0.51 11.45 -20.39
N ASP A 532 0.80 11.34 -20.58
CA ASP A 532 1.41 10.07 -20.98
C ASP A 532 1.30 9.06 -19.84
N LYS A 533 0.54 7.98 -20.05
CA LYS A 533 0.34 6.88 -19.09
C LYS A 533 1.48 5.86 -19.10
N SER A 534 2.26 5.84 -20.19
CA SER A 534 3.37 4.93 -20.46
C SER A 534 4.72 5.46 -19.97
N GLY A 535 4.79 6.74 -19.63
CA GLY A 535 5.98 7.41 -19.10
C GLY A 535 6.24 7.08 -17.62
N GLY A 536 6.55 5.82 -17.32
CA GLY A 536 6.97 5.38 -16.00
C GLY A 536 8.46 5.65 -15.76
N GLN A 537 8.76 6.65 -14.92
CA GLN A 537 10.05 6.91 -14.26
C GLN A 537 11.27 7.22 -15.17
N ALA A 538 11.42 8.49 -15.56
CA ALA A 538 12.74 9.10 -15.76
C ALA A 538 13.47 9.31 -14.40
N GLY A 539 13.47 8.26 -13.56
CA GLY A 539 14.10 8.20 -12.24
C GLY A 539 15.26 7.23 -12.16
N GLU A 540 15.51 6.42 -13.20
CA GLU A 540 16.66 5.53 -13.22
C GLU A 540 17.50 5.74 -14.50
N SER A 541 18.27 6.83 -14.50
CA SER A 541 19.59 6.81 -15.14
C SER A 541 20.58 5.87 -14.41
N ASP A 542 20.10 5.05 -13.47
CA ASP A 542 20.85 4.18 -12.56
C ASP A 542 20.30 2.71 -12.48
N GLU A 543 19.34 2.30 -13.36
CA GLU A 543 18.82 0.92 -13.36
C GLU A 543 19.89 -0.02 -13.98
N GLN A 544 20.85 -0.47 -13.17
CA GLN A 544 21.95 -1.36 -13.61
C GLN A 544 21.50 -2.82 -13.89
N ARG A 545 20.20 -3.12 -13.82
CA ARG A 545 19.68 -4.49 -13.96
C ARG A 545 19.30 -4.78 -15.41
N ALA A 546 19.57 -6.00 -15.86
CA ALA A 546 19.36 -6.43 -17.25
C ALA A 546 17.88 -6.45 -17.71
N GLU A 547 16.93 -6.46 -16.78
CA GLU A 547 15.50 -6.46 -17.09
C GLU A 547 14.72 -5.51 -16.17
N PRO A 548 13.89 -4.61 -16.72
CA PRO A 548 13.07 -3.68 -15.95
C PRO A 548 12.06 -4.41 -15.04
N ARG A 549 11.87 -3.89 -13.82
CA ARG A 549 10.84 -4.40 -12.88
C ARG A 549 9.64 -3.47 -12.80
N ALA A 550 8.45 -4.04 -12.76
CA ALA A 550 7.20 -3.35 -12.45
C ALA A 550 6.81 -3.62 -11.00
N ASP A 551 6.61 -2.56 -10.21
CA ASP A 551 6.02 -2.71 -8.88
C ASP A 551 4.53 -3.10 -9.02
N ASN A 552 4.11 -4.10 -8.27
CA ASN A 552 2.74 -4.62 -8.32
C ASN A 552 2.38 -5.35 -7.02
N LYS A 553 1.10 -5.69 -6.88
CA LYS A 553 0.52 -6.49 -5.78
C LYS A 553 -0.38 -7.56 -6.37
N LEU A 554 0.23 -8.56 -7.01
CA LEU A 554 -0.47 -9.69 -7.60
C LEU A 554 -0.45 -10.87 -6.62
N VAL A 555 -1.58 -11.58 -6.53
CA VAL A 555 -1.65 -12.87 -5.85
C VAL A 555 -0.83 -13.87 -6.66
N VAL A 556 0.07 -14.55 -5.96
CA VAL A 556 0.93 -15.59 -6.52
C VAL A 556 0.76 -16.83 -5.67
N VAL A 557 0.46 -17.95 -6.30
CA VAL A 557 0.45 -19.27 -5.64
C VAL A 557 1.81 -19.90 -5.89
N LEU A 558 2.49 -20.38 -4.85
CA LEU A 558 3.78 -21.05 -4.97
C LEU A 558 3.66 -22.47 -4.46
N GLU A 559 4.15 -23.41 -5.25
CA GLU A 559 4.15 -24.83 -4.91
C GLU A 559 5.58 -25.37 -4.91
N GLN A 560 5.97 -25.97 -3.78
CA GLN A 560 7.27 -26.61 -3.61
C GLN A 560 7.16 -27.83 -2.66
N GLY A 561 7.51 -29.02 -3.16
CA GLY A 561 7.58 -30.22 -2.31
C GLY A 561 6.25 -30.63 -1.67
N GLY A 562 5.12 -30.32 -2.31
CA GLY A 562 3.77 -30.55 -1.78
C GLY A 562 3.27 -29.46 -0.82
N VAL A 563 4.09 -28.43 -0.54
CA VAL A 563 3.66 -27.22 0.17
C VAL A 563 3.15 -26.22 -0.85
N CYS A 564 1.91 -25.76 -0.68
CA CYS A 564 1.28 -24.72 -1.48
C CYS A 564 1.07 -23.49 -0.61
N GLU A 565 1.67 -22.37 -0.98
CA GLU A 565 1.60 -21.11 -0.24
C GLU A 565 1.12 -19.98 -1.16
N GLU A 566 0.14 -19.21 -0.70
CA GLU A 566 -0.31 -18.00 -1.38
C GLU A 566 0.41 -16.77 -0.84
N GLY A 567 0.84 -15.91 -1.75
CA GLY A 567 1.57 -14.68 -1.42
C GLY A 567 1.20 -13.52 -2.31
N ILE A 568 1.78 -12.37 -1.98
CA ILE A 568 1.59 -11.13 -2.74
C ILE A 568 2.94 -10.69 -3.31
N SER A 569 3.02 -10.50 -4.63
CA SER A 569 4.20 -9.95 -5.27
C SER A 569 4.48 -8.52 -4.79
N GLN A 570 5.75 -8.12 -4.81
CA GLN A 570 6.18 -6.73 -4.63
C GLN A 570 6.60 -6.11 -5.95
N ASN A 571 7.31 -6.89 -6.78
CA ASN A 571 7.72 -6.52 -8.12
C ASN A 571 7.82 -7.74 -9.03
N LEU A 572 7.73 -7.48 -10.34
CA LEU A 572 7.78 -8.49 -11.41
C LEU A 572 8.69 -7.99 -12.55
N SER A 573 9.55 -8.84 -13.09
CA SER A 573 10.22 -8.66 -14.39
C SER A 573 10.09 -9.92 -15.24
N LEU A 574 10.67 -9.93 -16.44
CA LEU A 574 10.66 -11.13 -17.30
C LEU A 574 11.46 -12.31 -16.71
N GLY A 575 12.37 -12.05 -15.77
CA GLY A 575 13.36 -12.99 -15.28
C GLY A 575 13.27 -13.23 -13.77
N GLY A 576 12.35 -12.57 -13.08
CA GLY A 576 12.08 -12.89 -11.68
C GLY A 576 11.01 -12.01 -11.03
N MET A 577 10.72 -12.33 -9.78
CA MET A 577 9.81 -11.56 -8.92
C MET A 577 10.30 -11.54 -7.47
N LEU A 578 9.76 -10.61 -6.70
CA LEU A 578 9.84 -10.63 -5.24
C LEU A 578 8.43 -10.87 -4.71
N VAL A 579 8.23 -11.85 -3.84
CA VAL A 579 6.93 -12.21 -3.25
C VAL A 579 7.01 -12.15 -1.74
N ARG A 580 5.92 -11.76 -1.07
CA ARG A 580 5.75 -11.90 0.38
C ARG A 580 4.82 -13.09 0.65
N LEU A 581 5.31 -14.02 1.47
CA LEU A 581 4.57 -15.21 1.89
C LEU A 581 4.31 -15.19 3.39
N PRO A 582 3.23 -15.83 3.87
CA PRO A 582 3.00 -16.06 5.30
C PRO A 582 4.13 -16.88 5.94
N GLN A 583 4.63 -17.88 5.22
CA GLN A 583 5.68 -18.78 5.70
C GLN A 583 6.83 -18.90 4.70
N ALA A 584 8.00 -19.28 5.19
CA ALA A 584 9.17 -19.54 4.35
C ALA A 584 8.98 -20.89 3.62
N LEU A 585 9.39 -20.95 2.36
CA LEU A 585 9.39 -22.22 1.63
C LEU A 585 10.52 -23.13 2.16
N PRO A 586 10.26 -24.44 2.29
CA PRO A 586 11.11 -25.35 3.05
C PRO A 586 12.50 -25.59 2.43
N ASP A 587 12.67 -25.48 1.11
CA ASP A 587 13.94 -25.77 0.44
C ASP A 587 14.35 -24.64 -0.53
N ALA A 588 15.43 -23.91 -0.20
CA ALA A 588 15.93 -22.85 -1.07
C ALA A 588 16.58 -23.36 -2.37
N ALA A 589 16.97 -24.63 -2.46
CA ALA A 589 17.66 -25.21 -3.62
C ALA A 589 16.71 -25.90 -4.61
N ALA A 590 15.52 -26.32 -4.16
CA ALA A 590 14.53 -26.97 -5.02
C ALA A 590 13.84 -25.99 -5.98
N PRO A 591 13.45 -26.44 -7.18
CA PRO A 591 12.64 -25.63 -8.09
C PRO A 591 11.28 -25.33 -7.46
N VAL A 592 10.76 -24.14 -7.71
CA VAL A 592 9.44 -23.68 -7.28
C VAL A 592 8.56 -23.53 -8.51
N GLN A 593 7.38 -24.14 -8.47
CA GLN A 593 6.31 -23.83 -9.42
C GLN A 593 5.52 -22.66 -8.87
N LEU A 594 5.12 -21.74 -9.73
CA LEU A 594 4.31 -20.61 -9.32
C LEU A 594 3.25 -20.27 -10.36
N GLU A 595 2.07 -19.93 -9.87
CA GLU A 595 0.93 -19.47 -10.66
C GLU A 595 0.68 -17.99 -10.37
N LEU A 596 0.70 -17.18 -11.42
CA LEU A 596 0.45 -15.74 -11.35
C LEU A 596 -0.85 -15.40 -12.08
N ARG A 597 -1.79 -14.73 -11.41
CA ARG A 597 -3.01 -14.22 -12.02
C ARG A 597 -2.80 -12.76 -12.48
N PRO A 598 -2.77 -12.49 -13.80
CA PRO A 598 -2.62 -11.11 -14.28
C PRO A 598 -3.86 -10.25 -13.95
N PRO A 599 -3.70 -8.91 -13.95
CA PRO A 599 -4.81 -7.97 -13.87
C PRO A 599 -5.85 -8.21 -14.98
N GLN A 600 -7.13 -8.04 -14.66
CA GLN A 600 -8.24 -8.13 -15.62
C GLN A 600 -9.19 -6.95 -15.44
N ASP A 601 -10.00 -6.69 -16.47
CA ASP A 601 -10.94 -5.55 -16.49
C ASP A 601 -12.17 -5.77 -15.59
N SER A 602 -12.53 -7.02 -15.31
CA SER A 602 -13.66 -7.40 -14.46
C SER A 602 -13.31 -8.51 -13.46
N LEU A 603 -14.05 -8.59 -12.36
CA LEU A 603 -13.92 -9.67 -11.38
C LEU A 603 -14.18 -11.04 -12.02
N ASP A 604 -15.20 -11.15 -12.88
CA ASP A 604 -15.52 -12.40 -13.57
C ASP A 604 -14.40 -12.83 -14.52
N ALA A 605 -13.78 -11.88 -15.23
CA ALA A 605 -12.60 -12.16 -16.05
C ALA A 605 -11.40 -12.57 -15.18
N TYR A 606 -11.22 -11.92 -14.02
CA TYR A 606 -10.17 -12.27 -13.06
C TYR A 606 -10.33 -13.69 -12.49
N ARG A 607 -11.57 -14.14 -12.24
CA ARG A 607 -11.87 -15.48 -11.73
C ARG A 607 -11.78 -16.57 -12.80
N SER A 608 -12.19 -16.26 -14.04
CA SER A 608 -12.26 -17.22 -15.13
C SER A 608 -10.96 -17.38 -15.91
N GLN A 609 -9.96 -16.53 -15.66
CA GLN A 609 -8.68 -16.58 -16.36
C GLN A 609 -7.87 -17.85 -16.05
N GLN A 610 -7.05 -18.27 -17.01
CA GLN A 610 -5.99 -19.23 -16.74
C GLN A 610 -4.78 -18.51 -16.15
N PRO A 611 -4.26 -18.94 -14.99
CA PRO A 611 -3.08 -18.33 -14.42
C PRO A 611 -1.84 -18.61 -15.29
N ILE A 612 -0.90 -17.66 -15.28
CA ILE A 612 0.41 -17.84 -15.92
C ILE A 612 1.22 -18.77 -15.02
N ARG A 613 1.54 -19.95 -15.54
CA ARG A 613 2.39 -20.94 -14.85
C ARG A 613 3.85 -20.69 -15.17
N LEU A 614 4.67 -20.59 -14.14
CA LEU A 614 6.10 -20.32 -14.23
C LEU A 614 6.85 -21.30 -13.33
N SER A 615 8.04 -21.67 -13.76
CA SER A 615 9.01 -22.33 -12.88
C SER A 615 10.13 -21.36 -12.54
N GLY A 616 10.67 -21.46 -11.34
CA GLY A 616 11.80 -20.65 -10.91
C GLY A 616 12.62 -21.28 -9.80
N ARG A 617 13.67 -20.58 -9.39
CA ARG A 617 14.49 -20.91 -8.23
C ARG A 617 14.49 -19.78 -7.23
N ILE A 618 14.53 -20.13 -5.95
CA ILE A 618 14.66 -19.17 -4.87
C ILE A 618 16.10 -18.63 -4.90
N VAL A 619 16.25 -17.32 -4.99
CA VAL A 619 17.55 -16.63 -4.95
C VAL A 619 17.84 -16.14 -3.54
N ARG A 620 16.82 -15.68 -2.83
CA ARG A 620 16.93 -15.16 -1.47
C ARG A 620 15.60 -15.30 -0.74
N GLN A 621 15.66 -15.68 0.53
CA GLN A 621 14.55 -15.50 1.46
C GLN A 621 14.99 -14.66 2.65
N THR A 622 14.12 -13.77 3.12
CA THR A 622 14.41 -12.91 4.26
C THR A 622 13.15 -12.70 5.06
N ALA A 623 13.21 -12.94 6.37
CA ALA A 623 12.10 -12.68 7.28
C ALA A 623 11.87 -11.17 7.43
N GLU A 624 10.64 -10.74 7.21
CA GLU A 624 10.16 -9.36 7.35
C GLU A 624 8.96 -9.34 8.31
N GLY A 625 9.25 -9.44 9.62
CA GLY A 625 8.22 -9.50 10.66
C GLY A 625 7.46 -10.82 10.61
N ALA A 626 6.13 -10.75 10.38
CA ALA A 626 5.26 -11.91 10.26
C ALA A 626 5.21 -12.51 8.84
N LEU A 627 5.92 -11.93 7.88
CA LEU A 627 5.97 -12.39 6.49
C LEU A 627 7.40 -12.74 6.09
N THR A 628 7.55 -13.57 5.06
CA THR A 628 8.83 -13.89 4.44
C THR A 628 8.90 -13.28 3.04
N ALA A 629 9.90 -12.44 2.78
CA ALA A 629 10.18 -11.93 1.45
C ALA A 629 11.04 -12.94 0.67
N VAL A 630 10.51 -13.46 -0.43
CA VAL A 630 11.11 -14.50 -1.28
C VAL A 630 11.40 -13.94 -2.66
N ALA A 631 12.68 -13.81 -3.01
CA ALA A 631 13.13 -13.42 -4.34
C ALA A 631 13.29 -14.67 -5.21
N ILE A 632 12.59 -14.71 -6.34
CA ILE A 632 12.53 -15.84 -7.25
C ILE A 632 13.08 -15.42 -8.61
N GLN A 633 13.97 -16.22 -9.16
CA GLN A 633 14.44 -16.08 -10.54
C GLN A 633 13.71 -17.10 -11.41
N PHE A 634 13.10 -16.65 -12.49
CA PHE A 634 12.36 -17.51 -13.40
C PHE A 634 13.29 -18.32 -14.30
N SER A 635 12.86 -19.54 -14.59
CA SER A 635 13.35 -20.40 -15.67
C SER A 635 12.26 -20.56 -16.73
N ALA A 636 11.57 -19.45 -17.05
CA ALA A 636 10.38 -19.43 -17.91
C ALA A 636 10.69 -19.82 -19.36
N ASP A 637 9.78 -20.59 -19.96
CA ASP A 637 9.81 -20.92 -21.38
C ASP A 637 9.39 -19.71 -22.25
N PRO A 638 9.58 -19.77 -23.59
CA PRO A 638 9.25 -18.64 -24.47
C PRO A 638 7.77 -18.21 -24.40
N ALA A 639 6.84 -19.13 -24.19
CA ALA A 639 5.41 -18.86 -24.15
C ALA A 639 5.00 -18.12 -22.87
N ALA A 640 5.47 -18.58 -21.71
CA ALA A 640 5.23 -17.91 -20.43
C ALA A 640 5.93 -16.54 -20.37
N ARG A 641 7.07 -16.39 -21.05
CA ARG A 641 7.76 -15.09 -21.20
C ARG A 641 6.96 -14.09 -22.03
N GLU A 642 6.21 -14.53 -23.03
CA GLU A 642 5.30 -13.68 -23.81
C GLU A 642 4.07 -13.25 -22.99
N GLN A 643 3.48 -14.17 -22.23
CA GLN A 643 2.39 -13.86 -21.29
C GLN A 643 2.84 -12.88 -20.19
N LEU A 644 4.05 -13.08 -19.63
CA LEU A 644 4.66 -12.14 -18.69
C LEU A 644 4.88 -10.76 -19.31
N ARG A 645 5.29 -10.70 -20.58
CA ARG A 645 5.45 -9.43 -21.30
C ARG A 645 4.10 -8.71 -21.43
N ALA A 646 3.04 -9.42 -21.77
CA ALA A 646 1.69 -8.85 -21.82
C ALA A 646 1.25 -8.33 -20.44
N CYS A 647 1.52 -9.09 -19.37
CA CYS A 647 1.25 -8.66 -17.99
C CYS A 647 2.04 -7.40 -17.60
N LEU A 648 3.34 -7.33 -17.90
CA LEU A 648 4.17 -6.15 -17.62
C LEU A 648 3.71 -4.90 -18.38
N ASN A 649 3.24 -5.07 -19.62
CA ASN A 649 2.63 -3.98 -20.40
C ASN A 649 1.36 -3.46 -19.72
N GLN A 650 0.50 -4.34 -19.20
CA GLN A 650 -0.69 -3.94 -18.43
C GLN A 650 -0.34 -3.23 -17.12
N LEU A 651 0.78 -3.60 -16.49
CA LEU A 651 1.32 -2.94 -15.29
C LEU A 651 2.01 -1.59 -15.59
N GLY A 652 1.95 -1.09 -16.83
CA GLY A 652 2.50 0.21 -17.20
C GLY A 652 4.02 0.25 -17.33
N ARG A 653 4.69 -0.90 -17.46
CA ARG A 653 6.12 -1.01 -17.83
C ARG A 653 6.22 -1.69 -19.20
N PRO A 654 6.01 -0.96 -20.31
CA PRO A 654 6.17 -1.52 -21.64
C PRO A 654 7.60 -2.02 -21.82
N VAL A 655 7.75 -3.31 -22.07
CA VAL A 655 9.08 -3.91 -22.24
C VAL A 655 9.53 -3.71 -23.68
N HIS A 656 10.09 -2.54 -23.98
CA HIS A 656 10.75 -2.27 -25.25
C HIS A 656 12.14 -2.94 -25.25
N TYR A 657 12.23 -4.13 -25.83
CA TYR A 657 13.52 -4.66 -26.29
C TYR A 657 13.72 -4.29 -27.75
N ALA A 658 14.89 -3.73 -28.07
CA ALA A 658 15.46 -3.75 -29.41
C ALA A 658 16.07 -5.13 -29.69
#